data_AF-A0A957XBW6-F1
#
_entry.id   AF-A0A957XBW6-F1
#
_cell.length_a   1.000
_cell.length_b   1.000
_cell.length_c   1.000
_cell.angle_alpha   90.00
_cell.angle_beta   90.00
_cell.angle_gamma   90.00
#
_symmetry.space_group_name_H-M   'P 1'
#
loop_
_entity.id
_entity.type
_entity.pdbx_description
1 polymer ?
#
loop_
_entity_poly.entity_id
_entity_poly.type
_entity_poly.pdbx_seq_one_letter_code
_entity_poly.pdbx_strand_id
1 'polypeptide(L)'
;MLSLGLLSYGTPTKAQTPEESGTLQFTANGEDFIREGFTSKDGWAITFDQVLVHLTDITAYKTDPPFEPGENDFLPQAAVSLPGGHIVDLVAGDESAAPIVVGETPAPTGQYNALSWNMVPAPEGEMIGYALQMVGKAEKDGESIDFTIGVERGYGNVCGEFVGDERKGIVQPGGTADVELTFHFDHIFGDGELPEDDGLNVDAPGFAPFAALADSGTLETDLTAMADSLPEDEYQMLVDILPSLGHTGEGHCEYEELSTLEFTANGEDFVRQGFTSKDGWAITFDQVLVNLADITAYQTNPPFEPGATEFDPQLAVGLDGTFLVDLAEGDDSAAPIFVAQTTVPEGQYNALSWNMVPATEGEMAGYALMLVGNAAKDDESIAFNIGIERGYSNTCGEFVGDERKGIVQPGGTAAVEMTFHFDHIFGDGDLPENDGLNVDAPGFAPFAGVAQNGTVDTDLTALSEALPEEEYQMLVDVLPSLGHTGEGHCAYEELGSLQFTANSEDFIREGFTSKDGWAITFDQVRVNLADITAYQTNPPFEPGSGTGLIAQQTVELPGNVVVDLAEGDDTAAPIAVATTVAPVGQYNALSWQMVPAPSGDMAGYSLWLSGTAEKDGETLPFNIGIEDSYNNLCGEFVGDERKGIVQPGQTSDIEMTFHFDHIFGDGSLPEDDGLNVDAPGFAPFAAMADEGQINTDLAALSEALPDDQYQQLIDMLPTLGHTGEGHCFYGETGTLQFTANGEDFVRQGFTSKDFWHITFDQLLVNLADITAYQTNPPYDSDTGDIPDAEVAVSLPGSYVIDLAKGDENAALIFIDDLIVPAGQYNALSWNMVPAEEGDMAGYSLMMVGTAINNFQTINFTIKIDDSYENFCGEFVGDERKGIVPANGTADQEMTFHFDHIFGDGNLPKDDGLNVDAPGFIIFSMLSHTDSMEIDLSSLSLSLPPEEYQKLVDSLSTLGHTGEGHCYYGE
;
A
#
# COMPACT_ATOMS: atom_id res chain seq x y z
N MET A 1 -3.13 -67.31 -15.80
CA MET A 1 -3.68 -67.26 -14.43
C MET A 1 -4.06 -65.81 -14.20
N LEU A 2 -5.35 -65.52 -14.02
CA LEU A 2 -5.83 -64.17 -13.77
C LEU A 2 -5.40 -63.72 -12.37
N SER A 3 -4.81 -62.52 -12.27
CA SER A 3 -4.66 -61.78 -11.02
C SER A 3 -5.55 -60.55 -11.11
N LEU A 4 -6.61 -60.51 -10.30
CA LEU A 4 -7.41 -59.30 -10.07
C LEU A 4 -6.60 -58.37 -9.15
N GLY A 5 -6.20 -57.21 -9.65
CA GLY A 5 -5.80 -56.07 -8.80
C GLY A 5 -7.06 -55.29 -8.42
N LEU A 6 -7.29 -55.10 -7.12
CA LEU A 6 -8.33 -54.20 -6.62
C LEU A 6 -7.91 -52.76 -6.89
N LEU A 7 -8.74 -52.03 -7.64
CA LEU A 7 -8.72 -50.56 -7.68
C LEU A 7 -9.27 -50.05 -6.35
N SER A 8 -8.45 -49.33 -5.60
CA SER A 8 -8.86 -48.50 -4.47
C SER A 8 -9.36 -47.18 -5.07
N TYR A 9 -10.66 -46.91 -4.98
CA TYR A 9 -11.21 -45.60 -5.27
C TYR A 9 -10.82 -44.66 -4.13
N GLY A 10 -10.01 -43.63 -4.43
CA GLY A 10 -9.76 -42.53 -3.51
C GLY A 10 -11.08 -41.87 -3.14
N THR A 11 -11.31 -41.70 -1.84
CA THR A 11 -12.39 -40.86 -1.32
C THR A 11 -12.16 -39.42 -1.79
N PRO A 12 -13.15 -38.74 -2.38
CA PRO A 12 -13.01 -37.35 -2.79
C PRO A 12 -12.65 -36.49 -1.58
N THR A 13 -11.58 -35.71 -1.70
CA THR A 13 -11.17 -34.70 -0.73
C THR A 13 -12.33 -33.72 -0.60
N LYS A 14 -12.82 -33.59 0.63
CA LYS A 14 -13.99 -32.78 0.98
C LYS A 14 -13.56 -31.32 0.81
N ALA A 15 -14.27 -30.54 -0.03
CA ALA A 15 -14.06 -29.10 -0.16
C ALA A 15 -13.89 -28.50 1.24
N GLN A 16 -12.79 -27.75 1.46
CA GLN A 16 -12.58 -27.01 2.69
C GLN A 16 -13.78 -26.07 2.88
N THR A 17 -14.52 -26.33 3.94
CA THR A 17 -15.60 -25.44 4.38
C THR A 17 -14.96 -24.07 4.63
N PRO A 18 -15.59 -22.94 4.23
CA PRO A 18 -15.11 -21.62 4.55
C PRO A 18 -14.68 -21.56 6.01
N GLU A 19 -13.48 -21.05 6.30
CA GLU A 19 -13.03 -20.92 7.68
C GLU A 19 -14.06 -20.09 8.45
N GLU A 20 -14.59 -20.70 9.51
CA GLU A 20 -15.54 -20.00 10.36
C GLU A 20 -14.79 -18.83 11.02
N SER A 21 -15.35 -17.62 10.93
CA SER A 21 -14.80 -16.40 11.51
C SER A 21 -15.48 -16.04 12.83
N GLY A 22 -14.77 -15.28 13.66
CA GLY A 22 -15.28 -14.62 14.86
C GLY A 22 -14.78 -13.16 14.91
N THR A 23 -14.75 -12.60 16.11
CA THR A 23 -14.25 -11.24 16.37
C THR A 23 -13.08 -11.31 17.35
N LEU A 24 -12.01 -10.59 17.07
CA LEU A 24 -10.91 -10.37 18.00
C LEU A 24 -11.00 -8.94 18.54
N GLN A 25 -11.00 -8.80 19.86
CA GLN A 25 -11.02 -7.54 20.58
C GLN A 25 -9.64 -7.25 21.16
N PHE A 26 -9.11 -6.05 20.94
CA PHE A 26 -7.85 -5.60 21.51
C PHE A 26 -8.14 -4.72 22.71
N THR A 27 -7.53 -5.02 23.85
CA THR A 27 -7.67 -4.24 25.08
C THR A 27 -6.33 -3.76 25.60
N ALA A 28 -6.29 -2.60 26.23
CA ALA A 28 -5.10 -2.06 26.90
C ALA A 28 -5.34 -1.91 28.40
N ASN A 29 -4.30 -2.17 29.20
CA ASN A 29 -4.36 -2.18 30.65
C ASN A 29 -3.06 -1.63 31.23
N GLY A 30 -3.10 -0.67 32.15
CA GLY A 30 -1.90 -0.23 32.88
C GLY A 30 -1.84 -0.74 34.32
N GLU A 31 -2.55 -1.85 34.58
CA GLU A 31 -2.75 -2.49 35.88
C GLU A 31 -3.60 -1.69 36.87
N ASP A 32 -4.00 -2.36 37.96
CA ASP A 32 -4.88 -1.76 38.97
C ASP A 32 -4.20 -0.55 39.64
N PHE A 33 -2.87 -0.54 39.76
CA PHE A 33 -2.14 0.49 40.50
C PHE A 33 -2.12 1.87 39.83
N ILE A 34 -2.24 2.00 38.50
CA ILE A 34 -2.35 3.34 37.91
C ILE A 34 -3.71 3.98 38.20
N ARG A 35 -4.73 3.17 38.47
CA ARG A 35 -6.09 3.62 38.84
C ARG A 35 -6.23 3.82 40.35
N GLU A 36 -5.62 2.96 41.15
CA GLU A 36 -5.63 3.04 42.62
C GLU A 36 -4.61 4.05 43.17
N GLY A 37 -3.54 4.32 42.41
CA GLY A 37 -2.32 4.93 42.89
C GLY A 37 -1.45 3.93 43.66
N PHE A 38 -0.16 4.25 43.83
CA PHE A 38 0.77 3.40 44.58
C PHE A 38 1.88 4.19 45.25
N THR A 39 2.72 3.49 46.03
CA THR A 39 3.90 4.10 46.67
C THR A 39 5.16 3.67 45.92
N SER A 40 5.91 4.63 45.38
CA SER A 40 7.19 4.38 44.71
C SER A 40 8.23 3.76 45.65
N LYS A 41 9.32 3.20 45.10
CA LYS A 41 10.41 2.59 45.88
C LYS A 41 11.06 3.54 46.91
N ASP A 42 11.00 4.84 46.63
CA ASP A 42 11.54 5.89 47.47
C ASP A 42 10.47 6.58 48.34
N GLY A 43 9.24 6.06 48.39
CA GLY A 43 8.21 6.42 49.36
C GLY A 43 7.35 7.62 48.98
N TRP A 44 7.22 7.95 47.69
CA TRP A 44 6.22 8.91 47.20
C TRP A 44 4.92 8.19 46.91
N ALA A 45 3.80 8.73 47.41
CA ALA A 45 2.47 8.26 47.02
C ALA A 45 2.09 8.95 45.71
N ILE A 46 1.91 8.16 44.64
CA ILE A 46 1.62 8.63 43.28
C ILE A 46 0.18 8.30 42.94
N THR A 47 -0.54 9.25 42.36
CA THR A 47 -1.86 9.08 41.76
C THR A 47 -1.83 9.67 40.35
N PHE A 48 -2.45 8.99 39.38
CA PHE A 48 -2.53 9.49 38.02
C PHE A 48 -3.91 10.09 37.75
N ASP A 49 -3.91 11.24 37.08
CA ASP A 49 -5.12 11.84 36.52
C ASP A 49 -5.35 11.33 35.09
N GLN A 50 -4.27 11.15 34.31
CA GLN A 50 -4.27 10.57 32.96
C GLN A 50 -2.96 9.82 32.71
N VAL A 51 -3.05 8.73 31.95
CA VAL A 51 -1.87 8.05 31.37
C VAL A 51 -2.20 7.74 29.93
N LEU A 52 -1.79 8.63 29.02
CA LEU A 52 -2.10 8.54 27.60
C LEU A 52 -0.99 7.79 26.87
N VAL A 53 -1.35 6.75 26.11
CA VAL A 53 -0.45 6.03 25.21
C VAL A 53 -1.00 6.04 23.78
N HIS A 54 -0.14 6.28 22.79
CA HIS A 54 -0.51 6.25 21.38
C HIS A 54 0.04 4.98 20.75
N LEU A 55 -0.88 4.14 20.27
CA LEU A 55 -0.63 2.78 19.80
C LEU A 55 -0.92 2.69 18.30
N THR A 56 0.04 2.18 17.53
CA THR A 56 -0.12 1.85 16.10
C THR A 56 0.28 0.39 15.84
N ASP A 57 -0.01 -0.09 14.62
CA ASP A 57 0.45 -1.39 14.12
C ASP A 57 0.10 -2.59 15.02
N ILE A 58 -1.04 -2.49 15.72
CA ILE A 58 -1.48 -3.50 16.67
C ILE A 58 -1.86 -4.78 15.92
N THR A 59 -1.10 -5.86 16.09
CA THR A 59 -1.29 -7.11 15.36
C THR A 59 -1.24 -8.31 16.28
N ALA A 60 -2.26 -9.18 16.21
CA ALA A 60 -2.29 -10.44 16.92
C ALA A 60 -1.90 -11.59 15.99
N TYR A 61 -1.11 -12.54 16.48
CA TYR A 61 -0.58 -13.64 15.69
C TYR A 61 -0.93 -15.02 16.25
N LYS A 62 -1.10 -15.98 15.34
CA LYS A 62 -1.09 -17.41 15.67
C LYS A 62 0.33 -17.93 15.45
N THR A 63 0.94 -18.49 16.48
CA THR A 63 2.29 -19.07 16.43
C THR A 63 2.26 -20.51 16.96
N ASP A 64 3.00 -21.41 16.32
CA ASP A 64 3.24 -22.78 16.81
C ASP A 64 4.70 -23.17 16.51
N PRO A 65 5.57 -23.30 17.52
CA PRO A 65 5.28 -23.18 18.96
C PRO A 65 4.83 -21.75 19.36
N PRO A 66 4.20 -21.57 20.53
CA PRO A 66 3.96 -20.23 21.09
C PRO A 66 5.25 -19.42 21.12
N PHE A 67 5.16 -18.18 20.66
CA PHE A 67 6.29 -17.26 20.73
C PHE A 67 6.65 -16.95 22.18
N GLU A 68 7.93 -17.07 22.49
CA GLU A 68 8.53 -16.80 23.79
C GLU A 68 9.75 -15.89 23.54
N PRO A 69 9.61 -14.56 23.74
CA PRO A 69 10.66 -13.61 23.45
C PRO A 69 12.01 -13.98 24.10
N GLY A 70 13.06 -13.99 23.30
CA GLY A 70 14.42 -14.38 23.68
C GLY A 70 14.67 -15.89 23.77
N GLU A 71 13.65 -16.74 23.62
CA GLU A 71 13.78 -18.20 23.66
C GLU A 71 13.62 -18.87 22.29
N ASN A 72 12.74 -18.36 21.42
CA ASN A 72 12.51 -18.90 20.08
C ASN A 72 12.31 -17.81 19.02
N ASP A 73 12.50 -18.17 17.75
CA ASP A 73 12.29 -17.27 16.62
C ASP A 73 10.80 -16.96 16.44
N PHE A 74 10.49 -15.73 16.05
CA PHE A 74 9.12 -15.31 15.77
C PHE A 74 8.64 -15.86 14.41
N LEU A 75 7.79 -16.89 14.44
CA LEU A 75 7.28 -17.60 13.26
C LEU A 75 5.74 -17.55 13.19
N PRO A 76 5.14 -16.47 12.64
CA PRO A 76 3.69 -16.33 12.55
C PRO A 76 3.09 -17.23 11.47
N GLN A 77 2.01 -17.95 11.81
CA GLN A 77 1.21 -18.76 10.89
C GLN A 77 0.01 -17.99 10.32
N ALA A 78 -0.53 -17.07 11.10
CA ALA A 78 -1.59 -16.16 10.70
C ALA A 78 -1.51 -14.88 11.52
N ALA A 79 -1.94 -13.76 10.95
CA ALA A 79 -1.96 -12.46 11.60
C ALA A 79 -3.33 -11.79 11.41
N VAL A 80 -3.72 -10.98 12.40
CA VAL A 80 -4.90 -10.11 12.33
C VAL A 80 -4.52 -8.76 12.93
N SER A 81 -4.62 -7.71 12.14
CA SER A 81 -4.25 -6.35 12.54
C SER A 81 -5.48 -5.50 12.84
N LEU A 82 -5.34 -4.61 13.82
CA LEU A 82 -6.29 -3.54 14.10
C LEU A 82 -5.79 -2.26 13.39
N PRO A 83 -6.49 -1.76 12.37
CA PRO A 83 -6.02 -0.62 11.58
C PRO A 83 -6.06 0.70 12.38
N GLY A 84 -5.20 1.64 11.98
CA GLY A 84 -5.15 3.01 12.50
C GLY A 84 -4.34 3.20 13.78
N GLY A 85 -4.16 4.46 14.17
CA GLY A 85 -3.57 4.87 15.45
C GLY A 85 -4.61 5.08 16.53
N HIS A 86 -4.28 4.70 17.77
CA HIS A 86 -5.21 4.69 18.90
C HIS A 86 -4.59 5.39 20.11
N ILE A 87 -5.20 6.49 20.57
CA ILE A 87 -4.83 7.13 21.84
C ILE A 87 -5.68 6.55 22.95
N VAL A 88 -5.03 5.94 23.96
CA VAL A 88 -5.69 5.26 25.07
C VAL A 88 -5.29 5.91 26.40
N ASP A 89 -6.27 6.29 27.21
CA ASP A 89 -6.05 6.69 28.60
C ASP A 89 -6.16 5.49 29.53
N LEU A 90 -5.01 4.95 29.97
CA LEU A 90 -4.94 3.75 30.80
C LEU A 90 -5.61 3.91 32.18
N VAL A 91 -5.82 5.16 32.64
CA VAL A 91 -6.50 5.48 33.90
C VAL A 91 -8.02 5.48 33.74
N ALA A 92 -8.55 5.43 32.51
CA ALA A 92 -9.98 5.50 32.27
C ALA A 92 -10.76 4.38 32.99
N GLY A 93 -11.61 4.77 33.96
CA GLY A 93 -12.41 3.85 34.74
C GLY A 93 -12.31 4.11 36.25
N ASP A 94 -12.83 3.18 37.04
CA ASP A 94 -12.53 3.09 38.48
C ASP A 94 -11.59 1.89 38.74
N GLU A 95 -11.17 1.70 39.99
CA GLU A 95 -10.32 0.58 40.45
C GLU A 95 -10.86 -0.82 40.08
N SER A 96 -12.14 -0.93 39.68
CA SER A 96 -12.78 -2.20 39.29
C SER A 96 -13.16 -2.29 37.82
N ALA A 97 -12.80 -1.27 37.01
CA ALA A 97 -13.13 -1.25 35.60
C ALA A 97 -12.36 -2.33 34.83
N ALA A 98 -12.95 -2.81 33.74
CA ALA A 98 -12.28 -3.74 32.85
C ALA A 98 -11.07 -3.06 32.15
N PRO A 99 -10.17 -3.84 31.52
CA PRO A 99 -9.26 -3.32 30.51
C PRO A 99 -9.99 -2.49 29.46
N ILE A 100 -9.31 -1.47 28.92
CA ILE A 100 -9.91 -0.51 28.01
C ILE A 100 -9.92 -1.11 26.60
N VAL A 101 -11.08 -1.11 25.94
CA VAL A 101 -11.18 -1.58 24.56
C VAL A 101 -10.52 -0.57 23.63
N VAL A 102 -9.49 -1.01 22.92
CA VAL A 102 -8.79 -0.23 21.89
C VAL A 102 -9.56 -0.33 20.57
N GLY A 103 -9.94 -1.55 20.18
CA GLY A 103 -10.74 -1.80 18.99
C GLY A 103 -11.10 -3.27 18.79
N GLU A 104 -11.86 -3.55 17.73
CA GLU A 104 -12.31 -4.89 17.35
C GLU A 104 -12.16 -5.10 15.86
N THR A 105 -11.84 -6.33 15.43
CA THR A 105 -11.75 -6.68 14.01
C THR A 105 -12.19 -8.13 13.78
N PRO A 106 -12.76 -8.48 12.61
CA PRO A 106 -13.04 -9.88 12.26
C PRO A 106 -11.76 -10.72 12.23
N ALA A 107 -11.83 -11.96 12.71
CA ALA A 107 -10.67 -12.85 12.79
C ALA A 107 -11.05 -14.29 12.48
N PRO A 108 -10.23 -15.04 11.70
CA PRO A 108 -10.39 -16.49 11.57
C PRO A 108 -10.28 -17.20 12.91
N THR A 109 -11.08 -18.26 13.11
CA THR A 109 -11.05 -19.04 14.35
C THR A 109 -9.66 -19.61 14.67
N GLY A 110 -9.29 -19.67 15.94
CA GLY A 110 -7.97 -20.13 16.38
C GLY A 110 -7.49 -19.47 17.66
N GLN A 111 -6.26 -19.81 18.08
CA GLN A 111 -5.59 -19.21 19.23
C GLN A 111 -4.56 -18.19 18.75
N TYR A 112 -4.81 -16.92 19.05
CA TYR A 112 -3.86 -15.82 18.88
C TYR A 112 -3.07 -15.67 20.17
N ASN A 113 -1.83 -16.19 20.15
CA ASN A 113 -0.95 -16.35 21.31
C ASN A 113 0.29 -15.48 21.25
N ALA A 114 0.35 -14.52 20.34
CA ALA A 114 1.37 -13.48 20.33
C ALA A 114 0.71 -12.17 19.89
N LEU A 115 1.29 -11.05 20.30
CA LEU A 115 0.76 -9.70 20.06
C LEU A 115 1.93 -8.76 19.80
N SER A 116 1.81 -7.89 18.80
CA SER A 116 2.72 -6.77 18.60
C SER A 116 1.98 -5.46 18.55
N TRP A 117 2.68 -4.38 18.88
CA TRP A 117 2.21 -3.00 18.72
C TRP A 117 3.40 -2.05 18.77
N ASN A 118 3.21 -0.87 18.20
CA ASN A 118 4.14 0.24 18.28
C ASN A 118 3.59 1.31 19.22
N MET A 119 4.42 1.80 20.13
CA MET A 119 4.21 3.05 20.85
C MET A 119 4.92 4.14 20.05
N VAL A 120 4.20 5.09 19.47
CA VAL A 120 4.80 6.14 18.63
C VAL A 120 4.27 7.51 19.03
N PRO A 121 5.04 8.60 18.85
CA PRO A 121 4.56 9.94 19.11
C PRO A 121 3.22 10.23 18.43
N ALA A 122 2.27 10.80 19.17
CA ALA A 122 0.99 11.16 18.57
C ALA A 122 1.16 12.33 17.57
N PRO A 123 0.51 12.25 16.40
CA PRO A 123 0.57 13.32 15.41
C PRO A 123 -0.30 14.54 15.79
N GLU A 124 -1.25 14.37 16.71
CA GLU A 124 -2.18 15.41 17.13
C GLU A 124 -2.68 15.22 18.57
N GLY A 125 -3.45 16.18 19.07
CA GLY A 125 -4.09 16.11 20.39
C GLY A 125 -3.22 16.55 21.57
N GLU A 126 -3.66 16.25 22.79
CA GLU A 126 -3.00 16.67 24.05
C GLU A 126 -1.62 16.02 24.26
N MET A 127 -1.36 14.93 23.55
CA MET A 127 -0.10 14.19 23.57
C MET A 127 0.71 14.33 22.29
N ILE A 128 0.45 15.36 21.46
CA ILE A 128 1.21 15.62 20.23
C ILE A 128 2.72 15.61 20.52
N GLY A 129 3.47 14.82 19.74
CA GLY A 129 4.91 14.64 19.92
C GLY A 129 5.33 13.65 21.01
N TYR A 130 4.39 13.04 21.75
CA TYR A 130 4.68 12.06 22.80
C TYR A 130 4.04 10.70 22.50
N ALA A 131 4.78 9.61 22.71
CA ALA A 131 4.28 8.23 22.63
C ALA A 131 3.57 7.81 23.92
N LEU A 132 4.02 8.36 25.04
CA LEU A 132 3.45 8.19 26.38
C LEU A 132 3.45 9.54 27.11
N GLN A 133 2.32 9.90 27.74
CA GLN A 133 2.20 11.07 28.60
C GLN A 133 1.56 10.68 29.93
N MET A 134 2.24 10.97 31.03
CA MET A 134 1.76 10.71 32.39
C MET A 134 1.42 12.03 33.08
N VAL A 135 0.17 12.19 33.50
CA VAL A 135 -0.31 13.36 34.24
C VAL A 135 -0.82 12.89 35.60
N GLY A 136 -0.38 13.53 36.67
CA GLY A 136 -0.82 13.14 38.00
C GLY A 136 -0.23 13.96 39.13
N LYS A 137 -0.17 13.32 40.30
CA LYS A 137 0.26 13.94 41.55
C LYS A 137 1.07 12.98 42.40
N ALA A 138 2.17 13.47 42.97
CA ALA A 138 3.00 12.74 43.92
C ALA A 138 3.09 13.46 45.28
N GLU A 139 2.96 12.71 46.38
CA GLU A 139 3.02 13.25 47.75
C GLU A 139 4.02 12.50 48.65
N LYS A 140 4.85 13.24 49.38
CA LYS A 140 5.78 12.68 50.39
C LYS A 140 6.08 13.69 51.49
N ASP A 141 5.98 13.28 52.76
CA ASP A 141 6.31 14.10 53.92
C ASP A 141 5.64 15.51 53.96
N GLY A 142 4.47 15.65 53.33
CA GLY A 142 3.71 16.90 53.23
C GLY A 142 4.13 17.80 52.06
N GLU A 143 5.10 17.38 51.26
CA GLU A 143 5.37 17.88 49.91
C GLU A 143 4.40 17.23 48.92
N SER A 144 4.02 18.01 47.90
CA SER A 144 3.02 17.67 46.89
C SER A 144 3.49 18.25 45.58
N ILE A 145 3.59 17.41 44.55
CA ILE A 145 4.04 17.77 43.21
C ILE A 145 2.97 17.33 42.23
N ASP A 146 2.35 18.28 41.54
CA ASP A 146 1.53 17.99 40.37
C ASP A 146 2.49 17.82 39.17
N PHE A 147 2.38 16.73 38.42
CA PHE A 147 3.34 16.41 37.36
C PHE A 147 2.69 16.11 36.00
N THR A 148 3.40 16.48 34.95
CA THR A 148 3.22 16.06 33.57
C THR A 148 4.57 15.61 33.03
N ILE A 149 4.69 14.33 32.66
CA ILE A 149 5.92 13.74 32.13
C ILE A 149 5.61 13.18 30.73
N GLY A 150 6.26 13.73 29.71
CA GLY A 150 6.18 13.25 28.33
C GLY A 150 7.34 12.31 27.97
N VAL A 151 7.06 11.32 27.13
CA VAL A 151 8.04 10.41 26.52
C VAL A 151 7.84 10.47 25.02
N GLU A 152 8.76 11.13 24.32
CA GLU A 152 8.76 11.31 22.87
C GLU A 152 9.38 10.14 22.10
N ARG A 153 9.99 9.16 22.78
CA ARG A 153 10.58 7.98 22.13
C ARG A 153 9.53 6.93 21.80
N GLY A 154 9.67 6.32 20.62
CA GLY A 154 8.83 5.22 20.18
C GLY A 154 9.46 3.85 20.41
N TYR A 155 8.62 2.84 20.65
CA TYR A 155 9.04 1.46 20.90
C TYR A 155 8.11 0.47 20.20
N GLY A 156 8.68 -0.45 19.43
CA GLY A 156 7.97 -1.61 18.89
C GLY A 156 8.05 -2.74 19.90
N ASN A 157 6.92 -3.38 20.18
CA ASN A 157 6.83 -4.49 21.12
C ASN A 157 6.33 -5.73 20.36
N VAL A 158 6.97 -6.88 20.56
CA VAL A 158 6.51 -8.19 20.09
C VAL A 158 6.51 -9.14 21.27
N CYS A 159 5.34 -9.61 21.66
CA CYS A 159 5.11 -10.30 22.91
C CYS A 159 4.54 -11.70 22.67
N GLY A 160 4.86 -12.61 23.60
CA GLY A 160 4.38 -13.98 23.59
C GLY A 160 2.95 -14.16 24.11
N GLU A 161 2.64 -15.37 24.59
CA GLU A 161 1.32 -15.72 25.12
C GLU A 161 0.99 -14.86 26.34
N PHE A 162 -0.27 -14.43 26.44
CA PHE A 162 -0.75 -13.73 27.63
C PHE A 162 -0.53 -14.57 28.89
N VAL A 163 0.20 -14.02 29.86
CA VAL A 163 0.46 -14.66 31.15
C VAL A 163 -0.45 -14.05 32.21
N GLY A 164 -1.46 -14.79 32.65
CA GLY A 164 -2.38 -14.38 33.70
C GLY A 164 -3.27 -15.51 34.20
N ASP A 165 -4.30 -15.16 34.98
CA ASP A 165 -5.24 -16.14 35.55
C ASP A 165 -6.15 -16.82 34.50
N GLU A 166 -6.39 -16.14 33.39
CA GLU A 166 -7.21 -16.63 32.28
C GLU A 166 -6.41 -16.63 30.98
N ARG A 167 -6.71 -17.61 30.10
CA ARG A 167 -6.17 -17.64 28.74
C ARG A 167 -6.96 -16.72 27.83
N LYS A 168 -6.26 -15.91 27.05
CA LYS A 168 -6.80 -14.95 26.09
C LYS A 168 -6.56 -15.40 24.63
N GLY A 169 -7.18 -14.72 23.67
CA GLY A 169 -6.94 -14.87 22.23
C GLY A 169 -7.57 -16.08 21.54
N ILE A 170 -8.51 -16.80 22.16
CA ILE A 170 -9.13 -18.00 21.55
C ILE A 170 -10.44 -17.65 20.83
N VAL A 171 -10.35 -17.35 19.53
CA VAL A 171 -11.51 -17.00 18.68
C VAL A 171 -12.31 -18.26 18.33
N GLN A 172 -13.59 -18.26 18.69
CA GLN A 172 -14.57 -19.30 18.36
C GLN A 172 -15.49 -18.83 17.21
N PRO A 173 -16.10 -19.75 16.45
CA PRO A 173 -17.04 -19.41 15.37
C PRO A 173 -18.16 -18.47 15.85
N GLY A 174 -18.23 -17.26 15.28
CA GLY A 174 -19.18 -16.21 15.65
C GLY A 174 -19.03 -15.68 17.08
N GLY A 175 -17.96 -16.04 17.79
CA GLY A 175 -17.64 -15.58 19.14
C GLY A 175 -16.63 -14.43 19.13
N THR A 176 -16.54 -13.74 20.26
CA THR A 176 -15.51 -12.72 20.51
C THR A 176 -14.46 -13.28 21.45
N ALA A 177 -13.18 -13.05 21.16
CA ALA A 177 -12.07 -13.26 22.07
C ALA A 177 -11.28 -11.97 22.23
N ASP A 178 -10.67 -11.75 23.39
CA ASP A 178 -9.83 -10.60 23.65
C ASP A 178 -8.34 -10.97 23.66
N VAL A 179 -7.49 -10.03 23.27
CA VAL A 179 -6.03 -10.01 23.50
C VAL A 179 -5.70 -8.70 24.21
N GLU A 180 -4.72 -8.74 25.12
CA GLU A 180 -4.44 -7.61 26.02
C GLU A 180 -3.00 -7.12 25.90
N LEU A 181 -2.86 -5.81 25.70
CA LEU A 181 -1.64 -5.03 25.87
C LEU A 181 -1.59 -4.55 27.33
N THR A 182 -0.53 -4.87 28.05
CA THR A 182 -0.35 -4.50 29.46
C THR A 182 0.84 -3.55 29.59
N PHE A 183 0.75 -2.55 30.47
CA PHE A 183 1.79 -1.54 30.69
C PHE A 183 2.17 -1.44 32.17
N HIS A 184 3.40 -1.81 32.52
CA HIS A 184 3.89 -1.91 33.90
C HIS A 184 4.64 -0.63 34.32
N PHE A 185 4.00 0.29 35.05
CA PHE A 185 4.62 1.58 35.45
C PHE A 185 5.46 1.48 36.74
N ASP A 186 5.32 0.40 37.48
CA ASP A 186 6.19 0.06 38.59
C ASP A 186 7.65 -0.16 38.13
N HIS A 187 7.90 -0.45 36.86
CA HIS A 187 9.24 -0.41 36.26
C HIS A 187 9.87 0.99 36.34
N ILE A 188 9.09 2.08 36.23
CA ILE A 188 9.61 3.45 36.34
C ILE A 188 9.76 3.85 37.81
N PHE A 189 8.73 3.60 38.62
CA PHE A 189 8.64 4.18 39.96
C PHE A 189 9.08 3.22 41.07
N GLY A 190 9.24 1.93 40.77
CA GLY A 190 9.44 0.84 41.72
C GLY A 190 8.25 0.65 42.65
N ASP A 191 8.34 -0.31 43.55
CA ASP A 191 7.31 -0.61 44.55
C ASP A 191 7.87 -0.46 45.98
N GLY A 192 7.32 0.50 46.73
CA GLY A 192 7.66 0.76 48.13
C GLY A 192 7.28 -0.36 49.10
N GLU A 193 6.47 -1.34 48.67
CA GLU A 193 6.15 -2.54 49.45
C GLU A 193 7.22 -3.64 49.31
N LEU A 194 8.02 -3.61 48.24
CA LEU A 194 9.10 -4.55 48.00
C LEU A 194 10.40 -4.16 48.73
N PRO A 195 11.30 -5.15 49.00
CA PRO A 195 12.63 -4.84 49.52
C PRO A 195 13.43 -3.89 48.60
N GLU A 196 14.32 -3.08 49.18
CA GLU A 196 15.22 -2.20 48.41
C GLU A 196 16.17 -2.97 47.47
N ASP A 197 16.42 -4.26 47.74
CA ASP A 197 17.27 -5.15 46.94
C ASP A 197 16.48 -6.05 45.99
N ASP A 198 15.18 -5.82 45.83
CA ASP A 198 14.36 -6.47 44.80
C ASP A 198 14.76 -5.97 43.40
N GLY A 199 14.68 -6.84 42.39
CA GLY A 199 15.09 -6.49 41.02
C GLY A 199 14.34 -5.27 40.50
N LEU A 200 13.03 -5.22 40.73
CA LEU A 200 12.18 -4.09 40.34
C LEU A 200 12.69 -2.76 40.95
N ASN A 201 13.00 -2.76 42.25
CA ASN A 201 13.46 -1.55 42.94
C ASN A 201 14.92 -1.17 42.65
N VAL A 202 15.75 -2.14 42.25
CA VAL A 202 17.13 -1.90 41.85
C VAL A 202 17.17 -1.22 40.48
N ASP A 203 16.31 -1.65 39.56
CA ASP A 203 16.33 -1.21 38.16
C ASP A 203 15.39 -0.02 37.88
N ALA A 204 14.39 0.25 38.73
CA ALA A 204 13.52 1.42 38.59
C ALA A 204 14.20 2.72 39.07
N PRO A 205 14.06 3.88 38.40
CA PRO A 205 14.58 5.16 38.91
C PRO A 205 13.88 5.67 40.20
N GLY A 206 12.58 5.41 40.37
CA GLY A 206 11.78 5.97 41.47
C GLY A 206 11.27 7.39 41.18
N PHE A 207 10.53 8.01 42.10
CA PHE A 207 9.96 9.35 41.87
C PHE A 207 10.89 10.51 42.31
N ALA A 208 11.86 10.26 43.18
CA ALA A 208 12.75 11.27 43.73
C ALA A 208 13.58 12.03 42.69
N PRO A 209 14.11 11.41 41.61
CA PRO A 209 14.78 12.13 40.52
C PRO A 209 13.88 13.20 39.89
N PHE A 210 12.63 12.83 39.56
CA PHE A 210 11.63 13.74 39.00
C PHE A 210 11.23 14.85 39.97
N ALA A 211 11.02 14.50 41.25
CA ALA A 211 10.69 15.47 42.29
C ALA A 211 11.78 16.56 42.46
N ALA A 212 13.05 16.23 42.20
CA ALA A 212 14.15 17.20 42.28
C ALA A 212 14.12 18.24 41.15
N LEU A 213 13.42 17.96 40.05
CA LEU A 213 13.23 18.86 38.92
C LEU A 213 12.04 19.81 39.09
N ALA A 214 11.12 19.50 40.02
CA ALA A 214 9.90 20.29 40.21
C ALA A 214 10.21 21.73 40.67
N ASP A 215 9.56 22.71 40.05
CA ASP A 215 9.57 24.10 40.49
C ASP A 215 8.23 24.44 41.14
N SER A 216 8.29 24.90 42.39
CA SER A 216 7.13 25.45 43.10
C SER A 216 5.93 24.49 43.23
N GLY A 217 6.21 23.18 43.30
CA GLY A 217 5.20 22.12 43.45
C GLY A 217 4.59 21.63 42.14
N THR A 218 5.18 22.00 41.00
CA THR A 218 4.78 21.52 39.67
C THR A 218 6.00 20.99 38.92
N LEU A 219 5.82 19.89 38.18
CA LEU A 219 6.79 19.32 37.27
C LEU A 219 6.17 19.21 35.88
N GLU A 220 6.73 19.89 34.88
CA GLU A 220 6.40 19.70 33.47
C GLU A 220 7.72 19.41 32.75
N THR A 221 7.89 18.19 32.25
CA THR A 221 9.17 17.75 31.64
C THR A 221 8.93 16.66 30.59
N ASP A 222 9.91 16.48 29.71
CA ASP A 222 10.00 15.38 28.75
C ASP A 222 11.41 14.74 28.77
N LEU A 223 11.69 13.72 27.94
CA LEU A 223 13.00 13.06 27.95
C LEU A 223 14.12 14.02 27.55
N THR A 224 13.86 14.89 26.58
CA THR A 224 14.81 15.92 26.14
C THR A 224 15.20 16.84 27.30
N ALA A 225 14.24 17.42 28.03
CA ALA A 225 14.50 18.27 29.19
C ALA A 225 15.15 17.49 30.35
N MET A 226 14.80 16.21 30.52
CA MET A 226 15.41 15.34 31.52
C MET A 226 16.86 14.99 31.20
N ALA A 227 17.23 14.80 29.94
CA ALA A 227 18.61 14.52 29.53
C ALA A 227 19.57 15.65 29.97
N ASP A 228 19.10 16.89 29.95
CA ASP A 228 19.87 18.06 30.38
C ASP A 228 19.90 18.26 31.91
N SER A 229 18.89 17.73 32.61
CA SER A 229 18.60 18.09 34.01
C SER A 229 18.89 16.98 35.02
N LEU A 230 18.72 15.71 34.62
CA LEU A 230 18.98 14.56 35.48
C LEU A 230 20.48 14.18 35.49
N PRO A 231 20.97 13.55 36.56
CA PRO A 231 22.22 12.81 36.52
C PRO A 231 22.22 11.78 35.38
N GLU A 232 23.35 11.66 34.68
CA GLU A 232 23.51 10.77 33.51
C GLU A 232 23.12 9.31 33.82
N ASP A 233 23.42 8.82 35.02
CA ASP A 233 23.05 7.46 35.45
C ASP A 233 21.55 7.29 35.74
N GLU A 234 20.88 8.31 36.27
CA GLU A 234 19.42 8.29 36.49
C GLU A 234 18.66 8.43 35.16
N TYR A 235 19.14 9.30 34.27
CA TYR A 235 18.58 9.43 32.91
C TYR A 235 18.76 8.13 32.11
N GLN A 236 19.96 7.53 32.14
CA GLN A 236 20.18 6.27 31.43
C GLN A 236 19.33 5.13 31.99
N MET A 237 19.16 5.07 33.31
CA MET A 237 18.25 4.09 33.94
C MET A 237 16.81 4.26 33.46
N LEU A 238 16.32 5.49 33.35
CA LEU A 238 15.02 5.77 32.76
C LEU A 238 14.95 5.32 31.29
N VAL A 239 15.92 5.70 30.47
CA VAL A 239 15.96 5.33 29.05
C VAL A 239 16.01 3.80 28.86
N ASP A 240 16.79 3.10 29.67
CA ASP A 240 16.94 1.64 29.61
C ASP A 240 15.66 0.90 30.03
N ILE A 241 14.83 1.49 30.89
CA ILE A 241 13.61 0.83 31.41
C ILE A 241 12.37 1.07 30.55
N LEU A 242 12.29 2.19 29.82
CA LEU A 242 11.13 2.52 28.98
C LEU A 242 10.71 1.43 27.98
N PRO A 243 11.62 0.71 27.30
CA PRO A 243 11.20 -0.35 26.39
C PRO A 243 10.59 -1.56 27.10
N SER A 244 10.83 -1.72 28.41
CA SER A 244 10.31 -2.84 29.20
C SER A 244 8.91 -2.61 29.75
N LEU A 245 8.26 -1.48 29.43
CA LEU A 245 6.92 -1.20 29.95
C LEU A 245 5.85 -2.09 29.32
N GLY A 246 6.03 -2.50 28.07
CA GLY A 246 5.06 -3.29 27.32
C GLY A 246 5.08 -4.78 27.68
N HIS A 247 3.90 -5.35 27.90
CA HIS A 247 3.67 -6.75 28.30
C HIS A 247 2.38 -7.33 27.70
N THR A 248 2.22 -8.66 27.74
CA THR A 248 0.93 -9.35 27.57
C THR A 248 0.53 -10.04 28.88
N GLY A 249 -0.21 -9.32 29.73
CA GLY A 249 -0.37 -9.70 31.14
C GLY A 249 0.95 -9.54 31.88
N GLU A 250 1.52 -10.66 32.35
CA GLU A 250 2.87 -10.75 32.93
C GLU A 250 3.90 -11.30 31.93
N GLY A 251 3.50 -11.51 30.66
CA GLY A 251 4.34 -12.09 29.62
C GLY A 251 5.41 -11.10 29.17
N HIS A 252 6.63 -11.57 28.89
CA HIS A 252 7.69 -10.73 28.37
C HIS A 252 7.42 -10.30 26.93
N CYS A 253 8.07 -9.22 26.52
CA CYS A 253 8.14 -8.76 25.15
C CYS A 253 9.60 -8.65 24.71
N GLU A 254 9.84 -8.93 23.44
CA GLU A 254 10.96 -8.36 22.71
C GLU A 254 10.57 -6.94 22.31
N TYR A 255 11.53 -6.03 22.34
CA TYR A 255 11.32 -4.66 21.94
C TYR A 255 12.40 -4.21 20.97
N GLU A 256 12.04 -3.26 20.12
CA GLU A 256 12.96 -2.50 19.32
C GLU A 256 12.69 -1.00 19.49
N GLU A 257 13.76 -0.21 19.55
CA GLU A 257 13.62 1.25 19.58
C GLU A 257 13.29 1.72 18.18
N LEU A 258 12.15 2.40 18.03
CA LEU A 258 11.67 2.86 16.74
C LEU A 258 12.41 4.14 16.38
N SER A 259 13.07 4.14 15.22
CA SER A 259 13.64 5.38 14.68
C SER A 259 12.57 6.21 13.99
N THR A 260 12.74 7.53 13.99
CA THR A 260 11.77 8.46 13.41
C THR A 260 12.40 9.27 12.28
N LEU A 261 11.64 9.48 11.21
CA LEU A 261 11.98 10.42 10.14
C LEU A 261 10.97 11.56 10.14
N GLU A 262 11.45 12.76 10.41
CA GLU A 262 10.70 14.01 10.30
C GLU A 262 10.75 14.53 8.86
N PHE A 263 9.61 14.99 8.37
CA PHE A 263 9.48 15.69 7.11
C PHE A 263 9.27 17.16 7.41
N THR A 264 10.13 17.99 6.85
CA THR A 264 10.08 19.44 7.04
C THR A 264 9.98 20.15 5.70
N ALA A 265 9.42 21.35 5.69
CA ALA A 265 9.34 22.22 4.53
C ALA A 265 9.91 23.60 4.84
N ASN A 266 10.57 24.22 3.87
CA ASN A 266 11.28 25.49 4.06
C ASN A 266 11.17 26.36 2.80
N GLY A 267 10.82 27.64 2.94
CA GLY A 267 10.79 28.62 1.84
C GLY A 267 12.09 29.41 1.68
N GLU A 268 13.18 28.88 2.23
CA GLU A 268 14.42 29.60 2.51
C GLU A 268 14.26 30.79 3.46
N ASP A 269 15.39 31.33 3.89
CA ASP A 269 15.45 32.55 4.71
C ASP A 269 14.72 33.73 4.05
N PHE A 270 14.64 33.78 2.72
CA PHE A 270 14.05 34.89 1.96
C PHE A 270 12.55 35.04 2.16
N VAL A 271 11.80 33.95 2.32
CA VAL A 271 10.34 34.04 2.50
C VAL A 271 10.02 34.75 3.82
N ARG A 272 10.76 34.46 4.88
CA ARG A 272 10.57 35.08 6.21
C ARG A 272 11.22 36.45 6.35
N GLN A 273 12.40 36.65 5.75
CA GLN A 273 13.14 37.91 5.86
C GLN A 273 12.71 38.97 4.83
N GLY A 274 12.06 38.53 3.75
CA GLY A 274 11.91 39.31 2.53
C GLY A 274 13.24 39.45 1.78
N PHE A 275 13.17 39.90 0.53
CA PHE A 275 14.35 40.11 -0.31
C PHE A 275 14.12 41.17 -1.39
N THR A 276 15.16 41.52 -2.13
CA THR A 276 15.04 42.43 -3.28
C THR A 276 15.06 41.64 -4.58
N SER A 277 14.01 41.73 -5.38
CA SER A 277 13.92 41.09 -6.69
C SER A 277 14.98 41.62 -7.67
N LYS A 278 15.23 40.90 -8.77
CA LYS A 278 16.20 41.31 -9.81
C LYS A 278 15.95 42.69 -10.41
N ASP A 279 14.70 43.13 -10.38
CA ASP A 279 14.26 44.43 -10.88
C ASP A 279 14.06 45.47 -9.77
N GLY A 280 14.53 45.18 -8.55
CA GLY A 280 14.68 46.16 -7.46
C GLY A 280 13.42 46.43 -6.65
N TRP A 281 12.48 45.49 -6.61
CA TRP A 281 11.34 45.52 -5.68
C TRP A 281 11.72 44.82 -4.38
N ALA A 282 11.51 45.47 -3.24
CA ALA A 282 11.60 44.84 -1.93
C ALA A 282 10.31 44.05 -1.67
N ILE A 283 10.40 42.73 -1.60
CA ILE A 283 9.29 41.79 -1.42
C ILE A 283 9.28 41.32 0.03
N THR A 284 8.10 41.29 0.64
CA THR A 284 7.82 40.67 1.93
C THR A 284 6.60 39.79 1.79
N PHE A 285 6.64 38.59 2.35
CA PHE A 285 5.49 37.68 2.35
C PHE A 285 4.76 37.79 3.68
N ASP A 286 3.43 37.85 3.60
CA ASP A 286 2.54 37.67 4.74
C ASP A 286 2.22 36.17 4.93
N GLN A 287 2.05 35.44 3.82
CA GLN A 287 1.87 33.99 3.77
C GLN A 287 2.45 33.42 2.47
N VAL A 288 3.00 32.20 2.53
CA VAL A 288 3.36 31.41 1.35
C VAL A 288 2.82 30.01 1.57
N LEU A 289 1.62 29.78 1.05
CA LEU A 289 0.87 28.55 1.29
C LEU A 289 1.19 27.54 0.18
N VAL A 290 1.64 26.35 0.55
CA VAL A 290 1.83 25.22 -0.37
C VAL A 290 1.03 24.02 0.13
N ASN A 291 0.33 23.34 -0.79
CA ASN A 291 -0.39 22.12 -0.47
C ASN A 291 0.37 20.91 -1.03
N LEU A 292 0.92 20.10 -0.12
CA LEU A 292 1.80 18.97 -0.40
C LEU A 292 1.03 17.66 -0.29
N ALA A 293 1.36 16.68 -1.13
CA ALA A 293 0.78 15.33 -1.11
C ALA A 293 1.84 14.30 -1.53
N ASP A 294 1.57 13.03 -1.32
CA ASP A 294 2.40 11.89 -1.78
C ASP A 294 3.88 12.05 -1.39
N ILE A 295 4.14 12.57 -0.18
CA ILE A 295 5.49 12.85 0.29
C ILE A 295 6.17 11.52 0.63
N THR A 296 7.25 11.18 -0.05
CA THR A 296 7.95 9.90 0.14
C THR A 296 9.45 10.11 0.26
N ALA A 297 10.05 9.60 1.34
CA ALA A 297 11.50 9.55 1.50
C ALA A 297 12.03 8.17 1.09
N TYR A 298 13.22 8.14 0.49
CA TYR A 298 13.78 6.90 -0.04
C TYR A 298 15.22 6.67 0.42
N GLN A 299 15.55 5.40 0.62
CA GLN A 299 16.94 4.94 0.68
C GLN A 299 17.33 4.42 -0.70
N THR A 300 18.30 5.06 -1.35
CA THR A 300 18.81 4.63 -2.66
C THR A 300 20.32 4.36 -2.61
N ASN A 301 20.78 3.39 -3.40
CA ASN A 301 22.21 3.11 -3.55
C ASN A 301 22.53 2.71 -5.01
N PRO A 302 23.18 3.60 -5.79
CA PRO A 302 23.76 4.88 -5.40
C PRO A 302 22.71 5.95 -5.01
N PRO A 303 23.11 7.06 -4.35
CA PRO A 303 22.22 8.20 -4.13
C PRO A 303 21.57 8.66 -5.44
N PHE A 304 20.29 9.01 -5.38
CA PHE A 304 19.55 9.45 -6.56
C PHE A 304 20.12 10.78 -7.07
N GLU A 305 20.35 10.84 -8.38
CA GLU A 305 20.79 12.05 -9.06
C GLU A 305 19.66 12.50 -9.99
N PRO A 306 19.07 13.69 -9.75
CA PRO A 306 18.06 14.28 -10.63
C PRO A 306 18.49 14.26 -12.10
N GLY A 307 17.67 13.63 -12.94
CA GLY A 307 17.97 13.42 -14.37
C GLY A 307 18.61 12.07 -14.72
N ALA A 308 18.83 11.19 -13.72
CA ALA A 308 18.99 9.77 -13.98
C ALA A 308 17.72 9.21 -14.63
N THR A 309 17.87 8.25 -15.55
CA THR A 309 16.76 7.62 -16.26
C THR A 309 16.05 6.54 -15.44
N GLU A 310 16.59 6.21 -14.28
CA GLU A 310 16.17 5.10 -13.44
C GLU A 310 16.18 5.59 -11.99
N PHE A 311 15.09 5.30 -11.28
CA PHE A 311 14.89 5.63 -9.89
C PHE A 311 14.45 4.36 -9.19
N ASP A 312 15.34 3.79 -8.40
CA ASP A 312 15.21 2.45 -7.86
C ASP A 312 15.48 2.46 -6.35
N PRO A 313 14.43 2.63 -5.53
CA PRO A 313 14.58 2.75 -4.09
C PRO A 313 14.69 1.37 -3.43
N GLN A 314 15.71 1.19 -2.59
CA GLN A 314 15.85 0.00 -1.73
C GLN A 314 14.78 -0.03 -0.64
N LEU A 315 14.34 1.16 -0.21
CA LEU A 315 13.27 1.37 0.75
C LEU A 315 12.59 2.70 0.46
N ALA A 316 11.27 2.73 0.55
CA ALA A 316 10.45 3.93 0.45
C ALA A 316 9.57 4.06 1.69
N VAL A 317 9.45 5.26 2.24
CA VAL A 317 8.53 5.56 3.34
C VAL A 317 7.76 6.82 3.02
N GLY A 318 6.44 6.67 2.89
CA GLY A 318 5.51 7.74 2.55
C GLY A 318 4.81 8.35 3.76
N LEU A 319 4.27 9.55 3.56
CA LEU A 319 3.26 10.17 4.41
C LEU A 319 1.90 10.10 3.71
N ASP A 320 0.87 9.68 4.43
CA ASP A 320 -0.49 9.65 3.90
C ASP A 320 -1.17 11.01 3.99
N GLY A 321 -1.95 11.36 2.96
CA GLY A 321 -2.82 12.53 2.94
C GLY A 321 -2.21 13.77 2.29
N THR A 322 -2.79 14.93 2.61
CA THR A 322 -2.38 16.24 2.09
C THR A 322 -2.05 17.19 3.23
N PHE A 323 -1.02 18.02 3.03
CA PHE A 323 -0.45 18.89 4.04
C PHE A 323 -0.41 20.33 3.54
N LEU A 324 -1.21 21.20 4.14
CA LEU A 324 -1.16 22.64 3.88
C LEU A 324 -0.10 23.28 4.77
N VAL A 325 0.93 23.87 4.17
CA VAL A 325 2.09 24.44 4.86
C VAL A 325 2.23 25.93 4.53
N ASP A 326 2.39 26.78 5.55
CA ASP A 326 2.78 28.19 5.38
C ASP A 326 4.29 28.35 5.56
N LEU A 327 5.01 28.50 4.44
CA LEU A 327 6.46 28.67 4.45
C LEU A 327 6.91 30.01 5.04
N ALA A 328 5.99 30.97 5.21
CA ALA A 328 6.26 32.25 5.88
C ALA A 328 6.05 32.21 7.39
N GLU A 329 5.61 31.07 7.96
CA GLU A 329 5.44 30.94 9.39
C GLU A 329 6.78 31.05 10.14
N GLY A 330 6.80 31.85 11.21
CA GLY A 330 7.99 32.07 12.05
C GLY A 330 8.70 33.40 11.82
N ASP A 331 9.85 33.59 12.46
CA ASP A 331 10.75 34.72 12.24
C ASP A 331 12.00 34.30 11.46
N ASP A 332 12.95 35.22 11.28
CA ASP A 332 14.20 34.99 10.55
C ASP A 332 15.13 33.92 11.18
N SER A 333 14.80 33.44 12.38
CA SER A 333 15.53 32.40 13.10
C SER A 333 14.74 31.12 13.34
N ALA A 334 13.50 31.05 12.84
CA ALA A 334 12.66 29.88 13.02
C ALA A 334 13.24 28.65 12.30
N ALA A 335 13.02 27.46 12.85
CA ALA A 335 13.37 26.21 12.19
C ALA A 335 12.54 26.00 10.90
N PRO A 336 12.94 25.07 10.01
CA PRO A 336 12.04 24.56 8.98
C PRO A 336 10.68 24.16 9.55
N ILE A 337 9.61 24.33 8.75
CA ILE A 337 8.25 24.01 9.17
C ILE A 337 8.09 22.50 9.25
N PHE A 338 7.65 22.00 10.41
CA PHE A 338 7.31 20.59 10.58
C PHE A 338 6.06 20.25 9.75
N VAL A 339 6.15 19.23 8.90
CA VAL A 339 5.04 18.75 8.08
C VAL A 339 4.38 17.55 8.74
N ALA A 340 5.16 16.48 8.93
CA ALA A 340 4.77 15.29 9.67
C ALA A 340 6.03 14.49 10.02
N GLN A 341 5.85 13.36 10.70
CA GLN A 341 6.90 12.39 10.93
C GLN A 341 6.34 10.98 10.87
N THR A 342 7.21 10.00 10.65
CA THR A 342 6.84 8.59 10.64
C THR A 342 7.95 7.72 11.22
N THR A 343 7.59 6.52 11.64
CA THR A 343 8.56 5.52 12.10
C THR A 343 9.24 4.88 10.90
N VAL A 344 10.55 4.69 11.00
CA VAL A 344 11.36 4.15 9.91
C VAL A 344 12.44 3.20 10.42
N PRO A 345 12.90 2.25 9.58
CA PRO A 345 14.16 1.57 9.81
C PRO A 345 15.34 2.55 9.86
N GLU A 346 16.42 2.16 10.53
CA GLU A 346 17.69 2.88 10.44
C GLU A 346 18.21 2.92 8.98
N GLY A 347 18.97 3.96 8.66
CA GLY A 347 19.57 4.08 7.33
C GLY A 347 19.71 5.50 6.84
N GLN A 348 20.03 5.66 5.54
CA GLN A 348 20.21 6.96 4.91
C GLN A 348 19.09 7.21 3.89
N TYR A 349 18.15 8.07 4.27
CA TYR A 349 17.10 8.60 3.41
C TYR A 349 17.68 9.75 2.58
N ASN A 350 18.24 9.41 1.43
CA ASN A 350 19.03 10.29 0.56
C ASN A 350 18.28 10.72 -0.70
N ALA A 351 16.98 10.45 -0.79
CA ALA A 351 16.11 11.00 -1.82
C ALA A 351 14.73 11.28 -1.23
N LEU A 352 14.04 12.25 -1.82
CA LEU A 352 12.73 12.72 -1.36
C LEU A 352 11.87 13.04 -2.58
N SER A 353 10.62 12.60 -2.59
CA SER A 353 9.62 13.02 -3.56
C SER A 353 8.41 13.61 -2.87
N TRP A 354 7.70 14.49 -3.57
CA TRP A 354 6.42 15.05 -3.14
C TRP A 354 5.68 15.65 -4.33
N ASN A 355 4.37 15.74 -4.20
CA ASN A 355 3.49 16.42 -5.14
C ASN A 355 3.03 17.76 -4.54
N MET A 356 3.17 18.84 -5.31
CA MET A 356 2.40 20.07 -5.09
C MET A 356 1.07 19.87 -5.79
N VAL A 357 -0.04 19.86 -5.06
CA VAL A 357 -1.37 19.56 -5.62
C VAL A 357 -2.39 20.64 -5.25
N PRO A 358 -3.33 21.00 -6.15
CA PRO A 358 -4.38 21.94 -5.81
C PRO A 358 -5.17 21.53 -4.57
N ALA A 359 -5.31 22.43 -3.60
CA ALA A 359 -6.13 22.13 -2.43
C ALA A 359 -7.61 22.00 -2.82
N THR A 360 -8.34 21.10 -2.17
CA THR A 360 -9.76 20.84 -2.45
C THR A 360 -10.69 21.79 -1.68
N GLU A 361 -10.20 22.42 -0.61
CA GLU A 361 -10.95 23.32 0.26
C GLU A 361 -10.09 24.45 0.83
N GLY A 362 -10.70 25.35 1.61
CA GLY A 362 -10.03 26.47 2.25
C GLY A 362 -9.74 27.65 1.31
N GLU A 363 -8.86 28.56 1.75
CA GLU A 363 -8.44 29.72 0.94
C GLU A 363 -7.57 29.33 -0.26
N MET A 364 -6.94 28.15 -0.19
CA MET A 364 -6.17 27.53 -1.25
C MET A 364 -7.01 26.72 -2.24
N ALA A 365 -8.33 26.66 -2.11
CA ALA A 365 -9.17 25.81 -2.95
C ALA A 365 -8.94 26.09 -4.46
N GLY A 366 -8.43 25.09 -5.18
CA GLY A 366 -8.06 25.19 -6.59
C GLY A 366 -6.61 25.61 -6.87
N TYR A 367 -5.79 25.86 -5.85
CA TYR A 367 -4.39 26.29 -5.95
C TYR A 367 -3.45 25.32 -5.24
N ALA A 368 -2.31 25.00 -5.87
CA ALA A 368 -1.23 24.20 -5.26
C ALA A 368 -0.24 25.08 -4.49
N LEU A 369 -0.08 26.35 -4.91
CA LEU A 369 0.75 27.36 -4.28
C LEU A 369 0.01 28.71 -4.29
N MET A 370 0.07 29.45 -3.18
CA MET A 370 -0.43 30.83 -3.09
C MET A 370 0.60 31.73 -2.42
N LEU A 371 0.88 32.86 -3.07
CA LEU A 371 1.79 33.88 -2.59
C LEU A 371 1.00 35.09 -2.12
N VAL A 372 1.08 35.42 -0.82
CA VAL A 372 0.43 36.58 -0.23
C VAL A 372 1.47 37.50 0.38
N GLY A 373 1.46 38.78 0.02
CA GLY A 373 2.42 39.72 0.58
C GLY A 373 2.36 41.12 0.01
N ASN A 374 3.49 41.81 0.09
CA ASN A 374 3.65 43.18 -0.42
C ASN A 374 5.03 43.38 -1.07
N ALA A 375 5.04 44.07 -2.20
CA ALA A 375 6.25 44.49 -2.89
C ALA A 375 6.34 46.02 -2.93
N ALA A 376 7.51 46.58 -2.65
CA ALA A 376 7.73 48.02 -2.62
C ALA A 376 8.94 48.44 -3.47
N LYS A 377 8.78 49.52 -4.24
CA LYS A 377 9.86 50.14 -5.01
C LYS A 377 9.65 51.64 -5.08
N ASP A 378 10.68 52.40 -4.72
CA ASP A 378 10.60 53.86 -4.56
C ASP A 378 9.45 54.29 -3.62
N ASP A 379 8.45 55.03 -4.12
CA ASP A 379 7.25 55.46 -3.36
C ASP A 379 6.02 54.56 -3.65
N GLU A 380 6.19 53.48 -4.41
CA GLU A 380 5.14 52.54 -4.80
C GLU A 380 5.16 51.29 -3.91
N SER A 381 3.96 50.84 -3.49
CA SER A 381 3.76 49.63 -2.70
C SER A 381 2.55 48.90 -3.28
N ILE A 382 2.71 47.61 -3.54
CA ILE A 382 1.71 46.76 -4.18
C ILE A 382 1.52 45.55 -3.29
N ALA A 383 0.32 45.40 -2.74
CA ALA A 383 -0.08 44.15 -2.10
C ALA A 383 -0.33 43.10 -3.20
N PHE A 384 0.00 41.84 -2.96
CA PHE A 384 -0.24 40.77 -3.92
C PHE A 384 -0.88 39.54 -3.27
N ASN A 385 -1.77 38.91 -4.01
CA ASN A 385 -2.29 37.56 -3.84
C ASN A 385 -2.21 36.88 -5.21
N ILE A 386 -1.32 35.88 -5.33
CA ILE A 386 -1.05 35.18 -6.59
C ILE A 386 -1.28 33.69 -6.35
N GLY A 387 -2.37 33.15 -6.91
CA GLY A 387 -2.67 31.73 -6.89
C GLY A 387 -2.04 30.99 -8.08
N ILE A 388 -1.54 29.79 -7.83
CA ILE A 388 -0.96 28.90 -8.85
C ILE A 388 -1.72 27.58 -8.80
N GLU A 389 -2.55 27.33 -9.82
CA GLU A 389 -3.40 26.14 -9.93
C GLU A 389 -2.68 24.90 -10.46
N ARG A 390 -1.42 25.03 -10.91
CA ARG A 390 -0.65 23.91 -11.48
C ARG A 390 -0.01 23.06 -10.39
N GLY A 391 -0.12 21.74 -10.55
CA GLY A 391 0.55 20.77 -9.71
C GLY A 391 1.85 20.24 -10.34
N TYR A 392 2.79 19.86 -9.48
CA TYR A 392 4.10 19.34 -9.88
C TYR A 392 4.47 18.17 -8.98
N SER A 393 4.96 17.09 -9.58
CA SER A 393 5.69 16.06 -8.84
C SER A 393 7.16 16.42 -8.85
N ASN A 394 7.79 16.38 -7.67
CA ASN A 394 9.21 16.62 -7.50
C ASN A 394 9.83 15.35 -6.96
N THR A 395 10.94 14.91 -7.55
CA THR A 395 11.78 13.82 -7.05
C THR A 395 13.21 14.33 -6.99
N CYS A 396 13.77 14.35 -5.79
CA CYS A 396 15.02 15.03 -5.47
C CYS A 396 16.02 14.05 -4.89
N GLY A 397 17.30 14.33 -5.11
CA GLY A 397 18.40 13.54 -4.58
C GLY A 397 18.73 13.88 -3.12
N GLU A 398 20.01 13.76 -2.78
CA GLU A 398 20.47 14.05 -1.43
C GLU A 398 20.28 15.53 -1.07
N PHE A 399 19.97 15.80 0.20
CA PHE A 399 19.98 17.17 0.72
C PHE A 399 21.36 17.82 0.55
N VAL A 400 21.40 18.96 -0.14
CA VAL A 400 22.63 19.74 -0.34
C VAL A 400 22.60 20.96 0.56
N GLY A 401 23.41 20.95 1.62
CA GLY A 401 23.55 22.08 2.54
C GLY A 401 24.77 21.94 3.45
N ASP A 402 24.88 22.81 4.45
CA ASP A 402 25.98 22.78 5.42
C ASP A 402 25.94 21.54 6.33
N GLU A 403 24.75 20.99 6.56
CA GLU A 403 24.51 19.78 7.35
C GLU A 403 23.88 18.69 6.47
N ARG A 404 24.30 17.44 6.68
CA ARG A 404 23.65 16.29 6.02
C ARG A 404 22.36 15.95 6.76
N LYS A 405 21.31 15.66 6.00
CA LYS A 405 19.97 15.28 6.47
C LYS A 405 19.65 13.83 6.09
N GLY A 406 18.58 13.27 6.67
CA GLY A 406 18.08 11.93 6.38
C GLY A 406 18.91 10.76 6.91
N ILE A 407 19.89 10.99 7.79
CA ILE A 407 20.69 9.90 8.40
C ILE A 407 20.04 9.46 9.70
N VAL A 408 19.26 8.40 9.63
CA VAL A 408 18.55 7.81 10.76
C VAL A 408 19.45 6.82 11.49
N GLN A 409 19.71 7.10 12.76
CA GLN A 409 20.39 6.17 13.67
C GLN A 409 19.37 5.28 14.38
N PRO A 410 19.76 4.10 14.90
CA PRO A 410 18.85 3.26 15.69
C PRO A 410 18.31 4.04 16.90
N GLY A 411 16.98 4.07 17.04
CA GLY A 411 16.25 4.87 18.04
C GLY A 411 16.37 6.38 17.91
N GLY A 412 17.02 6.87 16.85
CA GLY A 412 17.25 8.28 16.61
C GLY A 412 16.16 8.90 15.73
N THR A 413 16.07 10.22 15.80
CA THR A 413 15.30 11.05 14.87
C THR A 413 16.24 11.68 13.85
N ALA A 414 15.85 11.63 12.58
CA ALA A 414 16.46 12.45 11.52
C ALA A 414 15.38 13.23 10.79
N ALA A 415 15.76 14.31 10.12
CA ALA A 415 14.85 15.07 9.27
C ALA A 415 15.26 14.95 7.81
N VAL A 416 14.27 14.95 6.91
CA VAL A 416 14.39 15.31 5.50
C VAL A 416 13.69 16.65 5.27
N GLU A 417 14.14 17.42 4.29
CA GLU A 417 13.63 18.77 4.04
C GLU A 417 13.27 18.96 2.57
N MET A 418 12.05 19.45 2.35
CA MET A 418 11.57 20.03 1.09
C MET A 418 11.85 21.53 1.14
N THR A 419 12.67 22.04 0.22
CA THR A 419 13.02 23.46 0.14
C THR A 419 12.37 24.08 -1.09
N PHE A 420 11.89 25.32 -0.98
CA PHE A 420 11.20 26.04 -2.04
C PHE A 420 11.87 27.39 -2.32
N HIS A 421 12.44 27.52 -3.52
CA HIS A 421 13.27 28.66 -3.93
C HIS A 421 12.44 29.70 -4.71
N PHE A 422 12.02 30.79 -4.06
CA PHE A 422 11.15 31.82 -4.69
C PHE A 422 11.90 32.90 -5.45
N ASP A 423 13.22 32.99 -5.23
CA ASP A 423 14.13 33.77 -6.05
C ASP A 423 14.15 33.28 -7.51
N HIS A 424 13.74 32.05 -7.80
CA HIS A 424 13.49 31.59 -9.16
C HIS A 424 12.36 32.40 -9.84
N ILE A 425 11.32 32.83 -9.11
CA ILE A 425 10.25 33.68 -9.68
C ILE A 425 10.72 35.15 -9.75
N PHE A 426 11.32 35.65 -8.69
CA PHE A 426 11.55 37.10 -8.55
C PHE A 426 12.98 37.54 -8.91
N GLY A 427 13.91 36.61 -9.06
CA GLY A 427 15.35 36.82 -9.19
C GLY A 427 15.96 37.47 -7.93
N ASP A 428 17.28 37.59 -7.89
CA ASP A 428 17.99 38.23 -6.78
C ASP A 428 18.66 39.54 -7.24
N GLY A 429 18.26 40.66 -6.62
CA GLY A 429 18.81 41.99 -6.86
C GLY A 429 20.27 42.15 -6.45
N ASP A 430 20.82 41.25 -5.64
CA ASP A 430 22.25 41.23 -5.26
C ASP A 430 23.12 40.48 -6.29
N LEU A 431 22.51 39.68 -7.17
CA LEU A 431 23.21 39.02 -8.27
C LEU A 431 23.31 39.89 -9.53
N PRO A 432 24.32 39.66 -10.40
CA PRO A 432 24.40 40.33 -11.69
C PRO A 432 23.16 40.09 -12.56
N GLU A 433 22.76 41.06 -13.40
CA GLU A 433 21.64 40.91 -14.36
C GLU A 433 21.83 39.73 -15.35
N ASN A 434 23.08 39.28 -15.55
CA ASN A 434 23.42 38.19 -16.46
C ASN A 434 23.70 36.86 -15.75
N ASP A 435 23.38 36.78 -14.46
CA ASP A 435 23.37 35.52 -13.71
C ASP A 435 22.24 34.61 -14.22
N GLY A 436 22.40 33.30 -14.13
CA GLY A 436 21.41 32.34 -14.63
C GLY A 436 20.05 32.56 -13.98
N LEU A 437 20.05 32.71 -12.65
CA LEU A 437 18.84 32.98 -11.87
C LEU A 437 18.10 34.22 -12.38
N ASN A 438 18.81 35.33 -12.56
CA ASN A 438 18.21 36.59 -13.01
C ASN A 438 17.80 36.62 -14.49
N VAL A 439 18.42 35.78 -15.32
CA VAL A 439 18.05 35.65 -16.73
C VAL A 439 16.73 34.88 -16.86
N ASP A 440 16.57 33.83 -16.06
CA ASP A 440 15.44 32.90 -16.15
C ASP A 440 14.25 33.30 -15.27
N ALA A 441 14.45 34.14 -14.24
CA ALA A 441 13.36 34.66 -13.40
C ALA A 441 12.57 35.80 -14.07
N PRO A 442 11.23 35.86 -14.02
CA PRO A 442 10.47 37.00 -14.53
C PRO A 442 10.69 38.31 -13.76
N GLY A 443 10.95 38.26 -12.45
CA GLY A 443 10.99 39.45 -11.59
C GLY A 443 9.60 39.91 -11.11
N PHE A 444 9.53 40.97 -10.30
CA PHE A 444 8.25 41.46 -9.79
C PHE A 444 7.55 42.49 -10.72
N ALA A 445 8.29 43.13 -11.62
CA ALA A 445 7.77 44.18 -12.50
C ALA A 445 6.62 43.73 -13.42
N PRO A 446 6.61 42.50 -14.00
CA PRO A 446 5.45 41.99 -14.74
C PRO A 446 4.17 42.02 -13.91
N PHE A 447 4.22 41.53 -12.66
CA PHE A 447 3.09 41.52 -11.73
C PHE A 447 2.66 42.93 -11.34
N ALA A 448 3.63 43.82 -11.05
CA ALA A 448 3.34 45.23 -10.79
C ALA A 448 2.61 45.91 -11.97
N GLY A 449 2.92 45.51 -13.21
CA GLY A 449 2.29 46.03 -14.42
C GLY A 449 0.80 45.70 -14.56
N VAL A 450 0.33 44.62 -13.92
CA VAL A 450 -1.08 44.20 -13.93
C VAL A 450 -1.85 44.64 -12.68
N ALA A 451 -1.18 45.28 -11.72
CA ALA A 451 -1.78 45.72 -10.46
C ALA A 451 -2.94 46.70 -10.69
N GLN A 452 -4.04 46.47 -9.98
CA GLN A 452 -5.24 47.32 -10.01
C GLN A 452 -5.45 47.95 -8.63
N ASN A 453 -5.42 49.28 -8.57
CA ASN A 453 -5.56 50.06 -7.34
C ASN A 453 -4.51 49.73 -6.25
N GLY A 454 -3.28 49.36 -6.66
CA GLY A 454 -2.20 49.01 -5.74
C GLY A 454 -2.29 47.58 -5.20
N THR A 455 -3.05 46.70 -5.86
CA THR A 455 -3.16 45.29 -5.50
C THR A 455 -3.05 44.42 -6.75
N VAL A 456 -2.31 43.33 -6.65
CA VAL A 456 -2.35 42.19 -7.59
C VAL A 456 -3.18 41.11 -6.91
N ASP A 457 -4.27 40.68 -7.53
CA ASP A 457 -5.15 39.61 -7.04
C ASP A 457 -5.51 38.79 -8.27
N THR A 458 -4.78 37.70 -8.49
CA THR A 458 -4.71 37.00 -9.79
C THR A 458 -4.33 35.54 -9.62
N ASP A 459 -4.56 34.76 -10.67
CA ASP A 459 -4.09 33.39 -10.85
C ASP A 459 -3.33 33.24 -12.18
N LEU A 460 -2.83 32.04 -12.51
CA LEU A 460 -2.11 31.85 -13.79
C LEU A 460 -3.02 32.07 -14.99
N THR A 461 -4.29 31.67 -14.89
CA THR A 461 -5.29 31.92 -15.93
C THR A 461 -5.40 33.41 -16.25
N ALA A 462 -5.61 34.27 -15.25
CA ALA A 462 -5.69 35.72 -15.44
C ALA A 462 -4.34 36.33 -15.86
N LEU A 463 -3.21 35.81 -15.38
CA LEU A 463 -1.88 36.25 -15.80
C LEU A 463 -1.61 35.93 -17.28
N SER A 464 -2.10 34.79 -17.78
CA SER A 464 -1.95 34.40 -19.19
C SER A 464 -2.64 35.40 -20.14
N GLU A 465 -3.71 36.05 -19.68
CA GLU A 465 -4.44 37.08 -20.44
C GLU A 465 -3.80 38.47 -20.28
N ALA A 466 -3.18 38.74 -19.14
CA ALA A 466 -2.71 40.07 -18.75
C ALA A 466 -1.23 40.33 -19.10
N LEU A 467 -0.38 39.30 -19.03
CA LEU A 467 1.05 39.42 -19.28
C LEU A 467 1.39 39.24 -20.78
N PRO A 468 2.51 39.80 -21.24
CA PRO A 468 3.12 39.39 -22.50
C PRO A 468 3.42 37.89 -22.50
N GLU A 469 3.18 37.23 -23.64
CA GLU A 469 3.40 35.78 -23.81
C GLU A 469 4.81 35.32 -23.36
N GLU A 470 5.85 36.11 -23.63
CA GLU A 470 7.22 35.82 -23.20
C GLU A 470 7.40 35.86 -21.67
N GLU A 471 6.76 36.81 -20.98
CA GLU A 471 6.84 36.93 -19.51
C GLU A 471 5.99 35.86 -18.82
N TYR A 472 4.81 35.56 -19.36
CA TYR A 472 3.98 34.47 -18.87
C TYR A 472 4.66 33.11 -19.07
N GLN A 473 5.28 32.87 -20.23
CA GLN A 473 6.00 31.62 -20.47
C GLN A 473 7.21 31.48 -19.53
N MET A 474 7.94 32.57 -19.27
CA MET A 474 9.03 32.57 -18.29
C MET A 474 8.54 32.19 -16.89
N LEU A 475 7.38 32.72 -16.46
CA LEU A 475 6.74 32.29 -15.21
C LEU A 475 6.40 30.79 -15.24
N VAL A 476 5.73 30.32 -16.29
CA VAL A 476 5.35 28.90 -16.41
C VAL A 476 6.56 27.97 -16.42
N ASP A 477 7.63 28.34 -17.10
CA ASP A 477 8.85 27.54 -17.22
C ASP A 477 9.60 27.43 -15.90
N VAL A 478 9.45 28.42 -15.00
CA VAL A 478 10.19 28.45 -13.74
C VAL A 478 9.47 27.77 -12.58
N LEU A 479 8.13 27.70 -12.59
CA LEU A 479 7.34 27.07 -11.53
C LEU A 479 7.75 25.63 -11.16
N PRO A 480 8.09 24.74 -12.10
CA PRO A 480 8.49 23.38 -11.74
C PRO A 480 9.87 23.33 -11.06
N SER A 481 10.68 24.39 -11.18
CA SER A 481 12.02 24.45 -10.59
C SER A 481 12.04 24.95 -9.15
N LEU A 482 10.88 25.24 -8.55
CA LEU A 482 10.82 25.77 -7.18
C LEU A 482 11.20 24.73 -6.14
N GLY A 483 10.93 23.45 -6.37
CA GLY A 483 11.18 22.37 -5.42
C GLY A 483 12.65 21.93 -5.39
N HIS A 484 13.19 21.79 -4.19
CA HIS A 484 14.59 21.44 -3.90
C HIS A 484 14.72 20.59 -2.63
N THR A 485 15.88 19.97 -2.42
CA THR A 485 16.32 19.43 -1.11
C THR A 485 17.57 20.18 -0.64
N GLY A 486 17.37 21.25 0.14
CA GLY A 486 18.41 22.26 0.37
C GLY A 486 18.69 23.03 -0.92
N GLU A 487 19.91 22.93 -1.42
CA GLU A 487 20.36 23.46 -2.73
C GLU A 487 20.34 22.39 -3.84
N GLY A 488 19.89 21.17 -3.53
CA GLY A 488 19.87 20.04 -4.46
C GLY A 488 18.74 20.21 -5.48
N HIS A 489 19.02 19.96 -6.76
CA HIS A 489 17.98 19.99 -7.79
C HIS A 489 16.98 18.85 -7.63
N CYS A 490 15.83 19.00 -8.29
CA CYS A 490 14.84 17.94 -8.42
C CYS A 490 14.59 17.63 -9.90
N ALA A 491 14.30 16.36 -10.18
CA ALA A 491 13.55 16.01 -11.36
C ALA A 491 12.09 16.40 -11.08
N TYR A 492 11.42 16.99 -12.06
CA TYR A 492 10.03 17.35 -11.90
C TYR A 492 9.21 16.87 -13.08
N GLU A 493 7.94 16.58 -12.79
CA GLU A 493 6.93 16.29 -13.79
C GLU A 493 5.72 17.19 -13.54
N GLU A 494 5.27 17.89 -14.58
CA GLU A 494 4.04 18.66 -14.48
C GLU A 494 2.85 17.71 -14.47
N LEU A 495 1.97 17.86 -13.49
CA LEU A 495 0.81 17.02 -13.30
C LEU A 495 -0.40 17.60 -14.03
N GLY A 496 -1.33 16.74 -14.42
CA GLY A 496 -2.67 17.15 -14.82
C GLY A 496 -3.70 16.69 -13.80
N SER A 497 -4.96 16.70 -14.18
CA SER A 497 -6.03 16.08 -13.39
C SER A 497 -6.84 15.14 -14.25
N LEU A 498 -7.31 14.05 -13.65
CA LEU A 498 -8.24 13.12 -14.25
C LEU A 498 -9.59 13.25 -13.54
N GLN A 499 -10.62 13.64 -14.29
CA GLN A 499 -12.00 13.70 -13.81
C GLN A 499 -12.72 12.42 -14.22
N PHE A 500 -13.13 11.64 -13.24
CA PHE A 500 -13.96 10.46 -13.42
C PHE A 500 -15.41 10.91 -13.51
N THR A 501 -16.09 10.43 -14.54
CA THR A 501 -17.50 10.72 -14.79
C THR A 501 -18.30 9.43 -14.97
N ALA A 502 -19.58 9.48 -14.62
CA ALA A 502 -20.54 8.42 -14.85
C ALA A 502 -21.70 8.92 -15.72
N ASN A 503 -22.10 8.13 -16.71
CA ASN A 503 -23.12 8.49 -17.68
C ASN A 503 -24.05 7.29 -17.94
N SER A 504 -25.30 7.50 -18.31
CA SER A 504 -26.28 6.43 -18.54
C SER A 504 -26.97 6.50 -19.90
N GLU A 505 -26.27 7.10 -20.88
CA GLU A 505 -26.85 7.62 -22.11
C GLU A 505 -28.01 8.62 -21.89
N ASP A 506 -28.44 9.28 -22.96
CA ASP A 506 -29.52 10.28 -22.89
C ASP A 506 -30.86 9.63 -22.48
N PHE A 507 -31.04 8.32 -22.68
CA PHE A 507 -32.32 7.63 -22.50
C PHE A 507 -32.82 7.56 -21.06
N ILE A 508 -31.94 7.52 -20.05
CA ILE A 508 -32.40 7.53 -18.66
C ILE A 508 -33.05 8.86 -18.30
N ARG A 509 -32.51 9.98 -18.82
CA ARG A 509 -33.02 11.33 -18.56
C ARG A 509 -34.21 11.69 -19.46
N GLU A 510 -34.21 11.22 -20.71
CA GLU A 510 -35.32 11.43 -21.66
C GLU A 510 -36.51 10.49 -21.42
N GLY A 511 -36.24 9.31 -20.84
CA GLY A 511 -37.11 8.14 -20.91
C GLY A 511 -37.03 7.47 -22.29
N PHE A 512 -37.44 6.20 -22.37
CA PHE A 512 -37.45 5.46 -23.63
C PHE A 512 -38.55 4.41 -23.68
N THR A 513 -38.71 3.77 -24.85
CA THR A 513 -39.67 2.67 -25.03
C THR A 513 -38.92 1.35 -25.03
N SER A 514 -39.23 0.46 -24.10
CA SER A 514 -38.66 -0.90 -24.04
C SER A 514 -38.99 -1.72 -25.28
N LYS A 515 -38.29 -2.83 -25.51
CA LYS A 515 -38.54 -3.74 -26.65
C LYS A 515 -39.96 -4.28 -26.74
N ASP A 516 -40.64 -4.37 -25.60
CA ASP A 516 -42.00 -4.83 -25.47
C ASP A 516 -43.03 -3.70 -25.36
N GLY A 517 -42.63 -2.45 -25.61
CA GLY A 517 -43.53 -1.32 -25.83
C GLY A 517 -44.00 -0.60 -24.57
N TRP A 518 -43.28 -0.70 -23.45
CA TRP A 518 -43.50 0.13 -22.27
C TRP A 518 -42.72 1.43 -22.41
N ALA A 519 -43.38 2.57 -22.23
CA ALA A 519 -42.70 3.85 -22.09
C ALA A 519 -42.20 3.99 -20.65
N ILE A 520 -40.88 4.03 -20.45
CA ILE A 520 -40.22 4.07 -19.14
C ILE A 520 -39.66 5.47 -18.93
N THR A 521 -39.91 6.03 -17.74
CA THR A 521 -39.29 7.25 -17.24
C THR A 521 -38.65 6.94 -15.89
N PHE A 522 -37.42 7.37 -15.66
CA PHE A 522 -36.72 7.14 -14.40
C PHE A 522 -36.84 8.37 -13.50
N ASP A 523 -37.11 8.12 -12.23
CA ASP A 523 -37.02 9.13 -11.18
C ASP A 523 -35.59 9.13 -10.59
N GLN A 524 -35.00 7.95 -10.40
CA GLN A 524 -33.62 7.76 -9.93
C GLN A 524 -33.02 6.49 -10.53
N VAL A 525 -31.74 6.55 -10.90
CA VAL A 525 -30.93 5.40 -11.31
C VAL A 525 -29.63 5.48 -10.57
N ARG A 526 -29.56 4.82 -9.41
CA ARG A 526 -28.41 4.95 -8.52
C ARG A 526 -27.49 3.75 -8.59
N VAL A 527 -26.19 4.00 -8.70
CA VAL A 527 -25.14 2.97 -8.71
C VAL A 527 -24.14 3.26 -7.61
N ASN A 528 -23.77 2.25 -6.84
CA ASN A 528 -22.67 2.34 -5.89
C ASN A 528 -21.40 1.75 -6.52
N LEU A 529 -20.42 2.63 -6.76
CA LEU A 529 -19.15 2.34 -7.41
C LEU A 529 -18.06 2.17 -6.36
N ALA A 530 -17.15 1.22 -6.57
CA ALA A 530 -15.95 0.98 -5.76
C ALA A 530 -14.78 0.59 -6.66
N ASP A 531 -13.56 0.60 -6.10
CA ASP A 531 -12.30 0.22 -6.75
C ASP A 531 -12.16 0.78 -8.17
N ILE A 532 -12.38 2.10 -8.29
CA ILE A 532 -12.34 2.78 -9.58
C ILE A 532 -10.88 3.08 -9.92
N THR A 533 -10.34 2.43 -10.95
CA THR A 533 -8.94 2.59 -11.36
C THR A 533 -8.82 2.88 -12.84
N ALA A 534 -8.15 3.97 -13.20
CA ALA A 534 -7.75 4.28 -14.57
C ALA A 534 -6.32 3.83 -14.82
N TYR A 535 -6.05 3.28 -16.01
CA TYR A 535 -4.73 2.75 -16.37
C TYR A 535 -4.20 3.39 -17.64
N GLN A 536 -2.90 3.69 -17.66
CA GLN A 536 -2.15 3.90 -18.89
C GLN A 536 -1.55 2.58 -19.34
N THR A 537 -1.95 2.03 -20.48
CA THR A 537 -1.41 0.78 -21.00
C THR A 537 -0.75 0.99 -22.37
N ASN A 538 0.29 0.22 -22.67
CA ASN A 538 0.91 0.19 -23.99
C ASN A 538 1.33 -1.25 -24.37
N PRO A 539 0.65 -1.90 -25.33
CA PRO A 539 -0.42 -1.37 -26.18
C PRO A 539 -1.71 -1.02 -25.40
N PRO A 540 -2.65 -0.26 -26.00
CA PRO A 540 -3.97 -0.07 -25.42
C PRO A 540 -4.63 -1.41 -25.07
N PHE A 541 -5.26 -1.46 -23.91
CA PHE A 541 -5.95 -2.65 -23.46
C PHE A 541 -7.18 -2.91 -24.34
N GLU A 542 -7.28 -4.16 -24.82
CA GLU A 542 -8.35 -4.61 -25.72
C GLU A 542 -9.14 -5.71 -25.00
N PRO A 543 -10.29 -5.40 -24.39
CA PRO A 543 -11.09 -6.38 -23.67
C PRO A 543 -11.49 -7.56 -24.55
N GLY A 544 -11.28 -8.77 -24.04
CA GLY A 544 -11.58 -10.01 -24.75
C GLY A 544 -10.54 -10.43 -25.80
N SER A 545 -9.41 -9.71 -25.94
CA SER A 545 -8.26 -10.17 -26.75
C SER A 545 -7.57 -11.41 -26.17
N GLY A 546 -7.83 -11.70 -24.89
CA GLY A 546 -7.11 -12.69 -24.10
C GLY A 546 -5.82 -12.16 -23.50
N THR A 547 -5.35 -10.95 -23.82
CA THR A 547 -4.18 -10.34 -23.15
C THR A 547 -4.61 -9.65 -21.87
N GLY A 548 -4.00 -10.00 -20.74
CA GLY A 548 -4.19 -9.29 -19.47
C GLY A 548 -3.85 -7.81 -19.56
N LEU A 549 -4.38 -7.03 -18.62
CA LEU A 549 -4.05 -5.62 -18.51
C LEU A 549 -2.61 -5.48 -17.98
N ILE A 550 -1.76 -4.73 -18.68
CA ILE A 550 -0.41 -4.38 -18.24
C ILE A 550 -0.38 -2.85 -18.08
N ALA A 551 -0.42 -2.38 -16.83
CA ALA A 551 -0.40 -0.97 -16.51
C ALA A 551 1.02 -0.42 -16.49
N GLN A 552 1.24 0.73 -17.14
CA GLN A 552 2.44 1.54 -16.98
C GLN A 552 2.29 2.56 -15.86
N GLN A 553 1.06 3.03 -15.65
CA GLN A 553 0.65 3.99 -14.62
C GLN A 553 -0.80 3.71 -14.23
N THR A 554 -1.13 3.94 -12.96
CA THR A 554 -2.50 3.80 -12.43
C THR A 554 -2.91 5.08 -11.69
N VAL A 555 -4.22 5.35 -11.69
CA VAL A 555 -4.84 6.39 -10.88
C VAL A 555 -6.10 5.79 -10.27
N GLU A 556 -6.14 5.73 -8.94
CA GLU A 556 -7.21 5.09 -8.18
C GLU A 556 -8.05 6.13 -7.44
N LEU A 557 -9.35 5.87 -7.32
CA LEU A 557 -10.22 6.64 -6.44
C LEU A 557 -10.49 5.85 -5.16
N PRO A 558 -10.23 6.43 -3.97
CA PRO A 558 -10.48 5.75 -2.72
C PRO A 558 -11.97 5.67 -2.38
N GLY A 559 -12.38 4.53 -1.85
CA GLY A 559 -13.70 4.32 -1.23
C GLY A 559 -14.86 4.14 -2.21
N ASN A 560 -16.06 4.12 -1.64
CA ASN A 560 -17.30 3.90 -2.40
C ASN A 560 -17.99 5.23 -2.74
N VAL A 561 -18.50 5.34 -3.97
CA VAL A 561 -19.25 6.52 -4.43
C VAL A 561 -20.61 6.11 -4.96
N VAL A 562 -21.68 6.70 -4.42
CA VAL A 562 -23.05 6.53 -4.94
C VAL A 562 -23.37 7.67 -5.90
N VAL A 563 -23.66 7.34 -7.15
CA VAL A 563 -24.07 8.31 -8.19
C VAL A 563 -25.52 8.08 -8.62
N ASP A 564 -26.27 9.15 -8.90
CA ASP A 564 -27.61 9.08 -9.50
C ASP A 564 -27.53 9.48 -10.98
N LEU A 565 -27.54 8.49 -11.87
CA LEU A 565 -27.39 8.68 -13.30
C LEU A 565 -28.60 9.39 -13.93
N ALA A 566 -29.74 9.42 -13.25
CA ALA A 566 -30.92 10.19 -13.67
C ALA A 566 -30.85 11.67 -13.28
N GLU A 567 -29.79 12.12 -12.59
CA GLU A 567 -29.64 13.52 -12.21
C GLU A 567 -29.44 14.42 -13.45
N GLY A 568 -30.22 15.51 -13.51
CA GLY A 568 -30.16 16.49 -14.60
C GLY A 568 -31.32 16.39 -15.60
N ASP A 569 -31.23 17.14 -16.69
CA ASP A 569 -32.12 17.01 -17.85
C ASP A 569 -31.38 16.35 -19.03
N ASP A 570 -32.05 16.21 -20.17
CA ASP A 570 -31.50 15.65 -21.42
C ASP A 570 -30.30 16.43 -22.00
N THR A 571 -29.93 17.56 -21.40
CA THR A 571 -28.75 18.36 -21.79
C THR A 571 -27.69 18.45 -20.70
N ALA A 572 -27.89 17.78 -19.57
CA ALA A 572 -26.93 17.80 -18.47
C ALA A 572 -25.63 17.07 -18.87
N ALA A 573 -24.50 17.54 -18.32
CA ALA A 573 -23.24 16.85 -18.47
C ALA A 573 -23.27 15.45 -17.80
N PRO A 574 -22.33 14.55 -18.14
CA PRO A 574 -22.06 13.37 -17.33
C PRO A 574 -21.89 13.72 -15.84
N ILE A 575 -22.28 12.81 -14.96
CA ILE A 575 -22.21 13.01 -13.50
C ILE A 575 -20.74 12.94 -13.08
N ALA A 576 -20.22 13.99 -12.46
CA ALA A 576 -18.88 13.98 -11.89
C ALA A 576 -18.84 13.03 -10.69
N VAL A 577 -17.94 12.05 -10.74
CA VAL A 577 -17.72 11.06 -9.67
C VAL A 577 -16.67 11.59 -8.70
N ALA A 578 -15.48 11.88 -9.23
CA ALA A 578 -14.39 12.53 -8.52
C ALA A 578 -13.40 13.15 -9.51
N THR A 579 -12.58 14.07 -9.04
CA THR A 579 -11.42 14.56 -9.78
C THR A 579 -10.20 14.37 -8.91
N THR A 580 -9.13 13.82 -9.49
CA THR A 580 -7.86 13.63 -8.79
C THR A 580 -6.70 14.07 -9.67
N VAL A 581 -5.54 14.30 -9.05
CA VAL A 581 -4.31 14.62 -9.77
C VAL A 581 -3.80 13.35 -10.46
N ALA A 582 -3.25 13.50 -11.66
CA ALA A 582 -2.79 12.38 -12.46
C ALA A 582 -1.50 12.74 -13.21
N PRO A 583 -0.54 11.80 -13.31
CA PRO A 583 0.54 11.90 -14.28
C PRO A 583 0.03 12.17 -15.70
N VAL A 584 0.81 12.94 -16.46
CA VAL A 584 0.51 13.22 -17.86
C VAL A 584 0.59 11.93 -18.67
N GLY A 585 -0.38 11.71 -19.55
CA GLY A 585 -0.42 10.51 -20.38
C GLY A 585 -1.81 10.17 -20.91
N GLN A 586 -1.93 8.99 -21.50
CA GLN A 586 -3.21 8.48 -22.02
C GLN A 586 -3.70 7.33 -21.15
N TYR A 587 -4.72 7.60 -20.35
CA TYR A 587 -5.48 6.60 -19.60
C TYR A 587 -6.49 5.96 -20.55
N ASN A 588 -6.13 4.77 -21.05
CA ASN A 588 -6.82 4.05 -22.11
C ASN A 588 -7.43 2.73 -21.63
N ALA A 589 -7.52 2.53 -20.31
CA ALA A 589 -8.33 1.50 -19.71
C ALA A 589 -8.91 2.03 -18.39
N LEU A 590 -10.05 1.46 -17.99
CA LEU A 590 -10.75 1.83 -16.77
C LEU A 590 -11.36 0.57 -16.16
N SER A 591 -11.21 0.40 -14.85
CA SER A 591 -11.91 -0.62 -14.08
C SER A 591 -12.72 0.01 -12.97
N TRP A 592 -13.79 -0.67 -12.59
CA TRP A 592 -14.59 -0.35 -11.41
C TRP A 592 -15.44 -1.54 -11.02
N GLN A 593 -15.92 -1.53 -9.78
CA GLN A 593 -16.90 -2.46 -9.29
C GLN A 593 -18.24 -1.77 -9.02
N MET A 594 -19.33 -2.43 -9.35
CA MET A 594 -20.65 -2.14 -8.79
C MET A 594 -20.80 -3.04 -7.58
N VAL A 595 -20.83 -2.49 -6.36
CA VAL A 595 -20.92 -3.28 -5.11
C VAL A 595 -22.07 -2.83 -4.23
N PRO A 596 -22.67 -3.70 -3.41
CA PRO A 596 -23.70 -3.30 -2.45
C PRO A 596 -23.27 -2.12 -1.59
N ALA A 597 -24.08 -1.07 -1.55
CA ALA A 597 -23.78 0.09 -0.71
C ALA A 597 -23.78 -0.33 0.78
N PRO A 598 -22.78 0.07 1.57
CA PRO A 598 -22.70 -0.32 2.98
C PRO A 598 -23.73 0.39 3.86
N SER A 599 -24.29 1.52 3.39
CA SER A 599 -25.26 2.32 4.14
C SER A 599 -26.15 3.18 3.22
N GLY A 600 -27.10 3.92 3.81
CA GLY A 600 -28.00 4.82 3.10
C GLY A 600 -29.24 4.13 2.51
N ASP A 601 -29.98 4.83 1.66
CA ASP A 601 -31.20 4.31 1.03
C ASP A 601 -30.93 3.16 0.04
N MET A 602 -29.68 3.01 -0.38
CA MET A 602 -29.18 1.90 -1.21
C MET A 602 -28.55 0.76 -0.40
N ALA A 603 -28.60 0.79 0.94
CA ALA A 603 -27.90 -0.21 1.76
C ALA A 603 -28.26 -1.64 1.33
N GLY A 604 -27.25 -2.42 0.93
CA GLY A 604 -27.41 -3.78 0.43
C GLY A 604 -27.65 -3.93 -1.08
N TYR A 605 -27.69 -2.84 -1.85
CA TYR A 605 -27.86 -2.87 -3.31
C TYR A 605 -26.69 -2.17 -4.03
N SER A 606 -26.23 -2.76 -5.13
CA SER A 606 -25.22 -2.19 -6.05
C SER A 606 -25.84 -1.28 -7.10
N LEU A 607 -27.07 -1.59 -7.54
CA LEU A 607 -27.87 -0.81 -8.47
C LEU A 607 -29.30 -0.66 -7.93
N TRP A 608 -29.84 0.56 -8.02
CA TRP A 608 -31.21 0.88 -7.63
C TRP A 608 -31.92 1.67 -8.74
N LEU A 609 -32.99 1.10 -9.28
CA LEU A 609 -33.81 1.71 -10.31
C LEU A 609 -35.16 2.13 -9.72
N SER A 610 -35.55 3.38 -9.92
CA SER A 610 -36.89 3.85 -9.58
C SER A 610 -37.48 4.73 -10.68
N GLY A 611 -38.78 4.61 -10.90
CA GLY A 611 -39.44 5.36 -11.97
C GLY A 611 -40.87 4.95 -12.21
N THR A 612 -41.35 5.23 -13.42
CA THR A 612 -42.70 4.90 -13.90
C THR A 612 -42.64 4.28 -15.29
N ALA A 613 -43.43 3.23 -15.53
CA ALA A 613 -43.62 2.64 -16.84
C ALA A 613 -45.10 2.72 -17.28
N GLU A 614 -45.36 3.07 -18.53
CA GLU A 614 -46.70 3.18 -19.11
C GLU A 614 -46.87 2.33 -20.38
N LYS A 615 -47.96 1.56 -20.45
CA LYS A 615 -48.37 0.82 -21.66
C LYS A 615 -49.88 0.65 -21.72
N ASP A 616 -50.48 0.91 -22.88
CA ASP A 616 -51.93 0.72 -23.12
C ASP A 616 -52.85 1.38 -22.06
N GLY A 617 -52.40 2.47 -21.44
CA GLY A 617 -53.11 3.22 -20.39
C GLY A 617 -52.99 2.62 -18.97
N GLU A 618 -52.16 1.60 -18.80
CA GLU A 618 -51.66 1.12 -17.51
C GLU A 618 -50.38 1.88 -17.15
N THR A 619 -50.29 2.34 -15.90
CA THR A 619 -49.15 3.09 -15.37
C THR A 619 -48.67 2.40 -14.10
N LEU A 620 -47.40 2.01 -14.07
CA LEU A 620 -46.79 1.28 -12.96
C LEU A 620 -45.58 2.05 -12.43
N PRO A 621 -45.64 2.64 -11.23
CA PRO A 621 -44.44 3.04 -10.53
C PRO A 621 -43.62 1.80 -10.15
N PHE A 622 -42.30 1.89 -10.22
CA PHE A 622 -41.40 0.79 -9.91
C PHE A 622 -40.23 1.20 -9.03
N ASN A 623 -39.78 0.27 -8.18
CA ASN A 623 -38.48 0.24 -7.51
C ASN A 623 -37.90 -1.17 -7.68
N ILE A 624 -36.68 -1.25 -8.22
CA ILE A 624 -35.97 -2.49 -8.49
C ILE A 624 -34.56 -2.36 -7.89
N GLY A 625 -34.24 -3.18 -6.90
CA GLY A 625 -32.90 -3.27 -6.31
C GLY A 625 -32.12 -4.47 -6.85
N ILE A 626 -30.82 -4.31 -7.03
CA ILE A 626 -29.89 -5.38 -7.43
C ILE A 626 -28.81 -5.48 -6.37
N GLU A 627 -28.70 -6.62 -5.69
CA GLU A 627 -27.78 -6.88 -4.59
C GLU A 627 -26.45 -7.54 -4.99
N ASP A 628 -26.31 -7.97 -6.25
CA ASP A 628 -25.10 -8.63 -6.74
C ASP A 628 -23.99 -7.62 -7.06
N SER A 629 -22.73 -8.05 -6.96
CA SER A 629 -21.58 -7.25 -7.38
C SER A 629 -21.15 -7.57 -8.81
N TYR A 630 -20.66 -6.55 -9.52
CA TYR A 630 -20.18 -6.69 -10.90
C TYR A 630 -18.86 -5.96 -11.10
N ASN A 631 -17.91 -6.63 -11.72
CA ASN A 631 -16.61 -6.07 -12.06
C ASN A 631 -16.60 -5.68 -13.53
N ASN A 632 -16.14 -4.45 -13.80
CA ASN A 632 -16.00 -3.93 -15.14
C ASN A 632 -14.52 -3.66 -15.38
N LEU A 633 -13.98 -4.21 -16.46
CA LEU A 633 -12.62 -3.93 -16.91
C LEU A 633 -12.65 -3.58 -18.40
N CYS A 634 -12.55 -2.29 -18.69
CA CYS A 634 -12.83 -1.70 -19.98
C CYS A 634 -11.56 -1.17 -20.65
N GLY A 635 -11.55 -1.18 -21.97
CA GLY A 635 -10.49 -0.60 -22.80
C GLY A 635 -10.68 0.90 -23.02
N GLU A 636 -10.11 1.38 -24.11
CA GLU A 636 -10.13 2.82 -24.44
C GLU A 636 -11.58 3.30 -24.62
N PHE A 637 -11.85 4.52 -24.16
CA PHE A 637 -13.14 5.17 -24.39
C PHE A 637 -13.45 5.28 -25.88
N VAL A 638 -14.60 4.75 -26.31
CA VAL A 638 -15.06 4.84 -27.70
C VAL A 638 -16.23 5.82 -27.78
N GLY A 639 -16.02 6.94 -28.47
CA GLY A 639 -17.06 7.95 -28.70
C GLY A 639 -16.63 9.00 -29.73
N ASP A 640 -17.41 10.07 -29.86
CA ASP A 640 -17.12 11.18 -30.80
C ASP A 640 -15.84 11.95 -30.41
N GLU A 641 -15.50 11.97 -29.13
CA GLU A 641 -14.31 12.60 -28.57
C GLU A 641 -13.45 11.57 -27.84
N ARG A 642 -12.12 11.73 -27.89
CA ARG A 642 -11.22 10.90 -27.09
C ARG A 642 -11.17 11.44 -25.67
N LYS A 643 -11.26 10.53 -24.70
CA LYS A 643 -11.18 10.79 -23.27
C LYS A 643 -9.90 10.18 -22.68
N GLY A 644 -9.55 10.56 -21.45
CA GLY A 644 -8.41 10.03 -20.70
C GLY A 644 -7.04 10.56 -21.14
N ILE A 645 -6.98 11.63 -21.95
CA ILE A 645 -5.70 12.23 -22.36
C ILE A 645 -5.37 13.37 -21.39
N VAL A 646 -4.60 13.07 -20.36
CA VAL A 646 -4.14 14.06 -19.37
C VAL A 646 -2.97 14.84 -19.97
N GLN A 647 -3.12 16.15 -20.01
CA GLN A 647 -2.07 17.09 -20.43
C GLN A 647 -1.58 17.90 -19.23
N PRO A 648 -0.34 18.43 -19.29
CA PRO A 648 0.22 19.21 -18.19
C PRO A 648 -0.70 20.38 -17.79
N GLY A 649 -1.05 20.47 -16.50
CA GLY A 649 -1.92 21.50 -15.94
C GLY A 649 -3.38 21.49 -16.43
N GLN A 650 -3.82 20.44 -17.14
CA GLN A 650 -5.19 20.33 -17.66
C GLN A 650 -5.96 19.19 -16.99
N THR A 651 -7.27 19.40 -16.83
CA THR A 651 -8.20 18.32 -16.46
C THR A 651 -8.64 17.58 -17.72
N SER A 652 -8.55 16.26 -17.70
CA SER A 652 -9.09 15.36 -18.72
C SER A 652 -10.19 14.49 -18.13
N ASP A 653 -11.24 14.23 -18.88
CA ASP A 653 -12.32 13.36 -18.42
C ASP A 653 -12.02 11.91 -18.78
N ILE A 654 -12.41 10.98 -17.93
CA ILE A 654 -12.62 9.57 -18.25
C ILE A 654 -14.02 9.17 -17.80
N GLU A 655 -14.71 8.31 -18.55
CA GLU A 655 -16.14 8.06 -18.37
C GLU A 655 -16.45 6.57 -18.20
N MET A 656 -17.25 6.27 -17.18
CA MET A 656 -18.03 5.03 -17.03
C MET A 656 -19.42 5.27 -17.63
N THR A 657 -19.79 4.49 -18.61
CA THR A 657 -21.08 4.57 -19.30
C THR A 657 -21.94 3.37 -18.93
N PHE A 658 -23.22 3.56 -18.66
CA PHE A 658 -24.14 2.52 -18.21
C PHE A 658 -25.32 2.35 -19.18
N HIS A 659 -25.36 1.22 -19.88
CA HIS A 659 -26.34 0.92 -20.94
C HIS A 659 -27.53 0.11 -20.40
N PHE A 660 -28.62 0.80 -20.06
CA PHE A 660 -29.82 0.17 -19.47
C PHE A 660 -30.78 -0.45 -20.49
N ASP A 661 -30.57 -0.14 -21.77
CA ASP A 661 -31.22 -0.82 -22.88
C ASP A 661 -30.83 -2.31 -22.94
N HIS A 662 -29.73 -2.74 -22.33
CA HIS A 662 -29.42 -4.16 -22.13
C HIS A 662 -30.46 -4.88 -21.26
N ILE A 663 -31.12 -4.18 -20.33
CA ILE A 663 -32.21 -4.74 -19.51
C ILE A 663 -33.54 -4.64 -20.25
N PHE A 664 -33.86 -3.48 -20.80
CA PHE A 664 -35.21 -3.18 -21.27
C PHE A 664 -35.39 -3.34 -22.79
N GLY A 665 -34.29 -3.44 -23.54
CA GLY A 665 -34.22 -3.37 -25.00
C GLY A 665 -34.69 -2.03 -25.55
N ASP A 666 -34.53 -1.82 -26.86
CA ASP A 666 -34.99 -0.59 -27.53
C ASP A 666 -36.15 -0.91 -28.50
N GLY A 667 -37.34 -0.40 -28.17
CA GLY A 667 -38.55 -0.51 -29.00
C GLY A 667 -38.46 0.21 -30.35
N SER A 668 -37.42 1.03 -30.56
CA SER A 668 -37.10 1.64 -31.85
C SER A 668 -36.38 0.69 -32.81
N LEU A 669 -35.69 -0.33 -32.28
CA LEU A 669 -34.97 -1.34 -33.05
C LEU A 669 -35.88 -2.52 -33.47
N PRO A 670 -35.49 -3.27 -34.51
CA PRO A 670 -36.18 -4.52 -34.87
C PRO A 670 -36.22 -5.54 -33.73
N GLU A 671 -37.25 -6.38 -33.68
CA GLU A 671 -37.35 -7.47 -32.69
C GLU A 671 -36.23 -8.52 -32.83
N ASP A 672 -35.60 -8.62 -34.01
CA ASP A 672 -34.49 -9.53 -34.30
C ASP A 672 -33.11 -8.88 -34.18
N ASP A 673 -33.04 -7.65 -33.66
CA ASP A 673 -31.78 -7.00 -33.29
C ASP A 673 -31.16 -7.71 -32.07
N GLY A 674 -29.82 -7.78 -32.01
CA GLY A 674 -29.11 -8.47 -30.94
C GLY A 674 -29.51 -7.95 -29.56
N LEU A 675 -29.60 -6.63 -29.42
CA LEU A 675 -30.03 -5.98 -28.18
C LEU A 675 -31.42 -6.46 -27.74
N ASN A 676 -32.39 -6.48 -28.67
CA ASN A 676 -33.77 -6.87 -28.36
C ASN A 676 -33.95 -8.37 -28.19
N VAL A 677 -33.07 -9.18 -28.78
CA VAL A 677 -33.07 -10.64 -28.57
C VAL A 677 -32.60 -10.95 -27.16
N ASP A 678 -31.53 -10.28 -26.71
CA ASP A 678 -30.83 -10.59 -25.46
C ASP A 678 -31.43 -9.87 -24.24
N ALA A 679 -32.00 -8.67 -24.39
CA ALA A 679 -32.63 -7.96 -23.27
C ALA A 679 -33.92 -8.65 -22.78
N PRO A 680 -34.21 -8.74 -21.46
CA PRO A 680 -35.46 -9.31 -20.97
C PRO A 680 -36.72 -8.45 -21.29
N GLY A 681 -36.59 -7.11 -21.38
CA GLY A 681 -37.71 -6.19 -21.55
C GLY A 681 -38.38 -5.78 -20.23
N PHE A 682 -39.41 -4.93 -20.28
CA PHE A 682 -40.09 -4.45 -19.06
C PHE A 682 -41.25 -5.36 -18.60
N ALA A 683 -41.82 -6.17 -19.51
CA ALA A 683 -42.96 -7.02 -19.23
C ALA A 683 -42.76 -8.04 -18.10
N PRO A 684 -41.56 -8.67 -17.92
CA PRO A 684 -41.30 -9.52 -16.77
C PRO A 684 -41.50 -8.78 -15.43
N PHE A 685 -41.01 -7.56 -15.30
CA PHE A 685 -41.19 -6.72 -14.10
C PHE A 685 -42.66 -6.28 -13.94
N ALA A 686 -43.32 -5.88 -15.02
CA ALA A 686 -44.73 -5.49 -14.98
C ALA A 686 -45.65 -6.63 -14.51
N ALA A 687 -45.32 -7.88 -14.83
CA ALA A 687 -46.06 -9.05 -14.36
C ALA A 687 -45.98 -9.25 -12.83
N MET A 688 -45.00 -8.62 -12.17
CA MET A 688 -44.82 -8.66 -10.72
C MET A 688 -45.53 -7.53 -9.98
N ALA A 689 -46.23 -6.63 -10.69
CA ALA A 689 -46.92 -5.52 -10.06
C ALA A 689 -47.94 -6.01 -9.02
N ASP A 690 -47.76 -5.59 -7.76
CA ASP A 690 -48.70 -5.82 -6.67
C ASP A 690 -49.29 -4.48 -6.22
N GLU A 691 -50.60 -4.47 -6.01
CA GLU A 691 -51.36 -3.24 -5.70
C GLU A 691 -51.12 -2.07 -6.67
N GLY A 692 -50.69 -2.36 -7.91
CA GLY A 692 -50.43 -1.36 -8.96
C GLY A 692 -49.06 -0.68 -8.86
N GLN A 693 -48.08 -1.30 -8.19
CA GLN A 693 -46.70 -0.85 -8.12
C GLN A 693 -45.75 -2.05 -8.19
N ILE A 694 -44.51 -1.84 -8.62
CA ILE A 694 -43.45 -2.86 -8.60
C ILE A 694 -42.47 -2.46 -7.50
N ASN A 695 -42.25 -3.33 -6.51
CA ASN A 695 -41.20 -3.17 -5.50
C ASN A 695 -40.54 -4.54 -5.36
N THR A 696 -39.36 -4.71 -5.95
CA THR A 696 -38.69 -6.01 -6.05
C THR A 696 -37.18 -5.88 -5.95
N ASP A 697 -36.53 -6.99 -5.69
CA ASP A 697 -35.07 -7.19 -5.73
C ASP A 697 -34.73 -8.48 -6.52
N LEU A 698 -33.45 -8.83 -6.68
CA LEU A 698 -33.07 -10.06 -7.40
C LEU A 698 -33.59 -11.30 -6.68
N ALA A 699 -33.52 -11.34 -5.36
CA ALA A 699 -34.10 -12.42 -4.56
C ALA A 699 -35.59 -12.65 -4.92
N ALA A 700 -36.43 -11.61 -4.91
CA ALA A 700 -37.84 -11.72 -5.28
C ALA A 700 -38.04 -12.03 -6.77
N LEU A 701 -37.20 -11.51 -7.66
CA LEU A 701 -37.23 -11.82 -9.10
C LEU A 701 -36.93 -13.31 -9.35
N SER A 702 -35.97 -13.89 -8.64
CA SER A 702 -35.60 -15.31 -8.75
C SER A 702 -36.74 -16.25 -8.35
N GLU A 703 -37.60 -15.82 -7.42
CA GLU A 703 -38.76 -16.61 -6.98
C GLU A 703 -39.96 -16.45 -7.92
N ALA A 704 -40.09 -15.29 -8.57
CA ALA A 704 -41.27 -14.91 -9.33
C ALA A 704 -41.15 -15.18 -10.84
N LEU A 705 -39.96 -14.98 -11.42
CA LEU A 705 -39.73 -15.11 -12.85
C LEU A 705 -39.50 -16.58 -13.27
N PRO A 706 -39.88 -16.97 -14.49
CA PRO A 706 -39.40 -18.19 -15.09
C PRO A 706 -37.86 -18.22 -15.14
N ASP A 707 -37.26 -19.40 -14.89
CA ASP A 707 -35.80 -19.59 -14.85
C ASP A 707 -35.07 -19.00 -16.08
N ASP A 708 -35.66 -19.11 -17.27
CA ASP A 708 -35.08 -18.58 -18.51
C ASP A 708 -35.10 -17.05 -18.59
N GLN A 709 -36.13 -16.40 -18.04
CA GLN A 709 -36.20 -14.94 -17.97
C GLN A 709 -35.33 -14.37 -16.84
N TYR A 710 -35.27 -15.05 -15.70
CA TYR A 710 -34.37 -14.67 -14.62
C TYR A 710 -32.91 -14.80 -15.07
N GLN A 711 -32.55 -15.92 -15.70
CA GLN A 711 -31.20 -16.10 -16.22
C GLN A 711 -30.86 -15.06 -17.29
N GLN A 712 -31.80 -14.74 -18.19
CA GLN A 712 -31.61 -13.68 -19.16
C GLN A 712 -31.31 -12.32 -18.50
N LEU A 713 -31.97 -11.99 -17.38
CA LEU A 713 -31.64 -10.79 -16.62
C LEU A 713 -30.23 -10.88 -16.01
N ILE A 714 -29.91 -11.99 -15.34
CA ILE A 714 -28.60 -12.20 -14.71
C ILE A 714 -27.46 -12.12 -15.74
N ASP A 715 -27.65 -12.64 -16.95
CA ASP A 715 -26.67 -12.60 -18.02
C ASP A 715 -26.43 -11.18 -18.56
N MET A 716 -27.42 -10.28 -18.44
CA MET A 716 -27.34 -8.90 -18.95
C MET A 716 -26.84 -7.89 -17.90
N LEU A 717 -26.93 -8.19 -16.60
CA LEU A 717 -26.47 -7.23 -15.57
C LEU A 717 -24.96 -6.94 -15.60
N PRO A 718 -24.07 -7.92 -15.85
CA PRO A 718 -22.64 -7.64 -16.00
C PRO A 718 -22.31 -6.75 -17.20
N THR A 719 -23.17 -6.71 -18.22
CA THR A 719 -22.89 -5.98 -19.47
C THR A 719 -23.32 -4.51 -19.42
N LEU A 720 -23.81 -4.02 -18.28
CA LEU A 720 -24.28 -2.63 -18.19
C LEU A 720 -23.13 -1.62 -18.31
N GLY A 721 -21.94 -1.93 -17.81
CA GLY A 721 -20.83 -0.98 -17.75
C GLY A 721 -20.02 -0.88 -19.05
N HIS A 722 -19.60 0.32 -19.43
CA HIS A 722 -18.84 0.59 -20.65
C HIS A 722 -17.88 1.78 -20.46
N THR A 723 -16.91 1.94 -21.34
CA THR A 723 -16.19 3.22 -21.52
C THR A 723 -16.65 3.88 -22.83
N GLY A 724 -17.73 4.67 -22.77
CA GLY A 724 -18.45 5.13 -23.96
C GLY A 724 -19.18 3.95 -24.61
N GLU A 725 -18.83 3.67 -25.87
CA GLU A 725 -19.23 2.46 -26.62
C GLU A 725 -18.14 1.37 -26.57
N GLY A 726 -17.12 1.56 -25.73
CA GLY A 726 -16.00 0.64 -25.59
C GLY A 726 -16.48 -0.70 -25.05
N HIS A 727 -15.88 -1.79 -25.53
CA HIS A 727 -16.12 -3.09 -24.94
C HIS A 727 -15.51 -3.11 -23.54
N CYS A 728 -16.06 -3.93 -22.66
CA CYS A 728 -15.37 -4.36 -21.46
C CYS A 728 -15.38 -5.87 -21.35
N PHE A 729 -14.54 -6.37 -20.46
CA PHE A 729 -14.64 -7.72 -20.02
C PHE A 729 -15.79 -7.80 -19.02
N TYR A 730 -16.86 -8.48 -19.42
CA TYR A 730 -18.03 -8.79 -18.59
C TYR A 730 -18.01 -10.28 -18.29
N GLY A 731 -17.42 -10.65 -17.16
CA GLY A 731 -17.37 -12.04 -16.73
C GLY A 731 -17.19 -12.09 -15.23
N GLU A 732 -17.53 -13.24 -14.66
CA GLU A 732 -17.07 -13.57 -13.32
C GLU A 732 -15.54 -13.41 -13.32
N THR A 733 -15.01 -12.54 -12.48
CA THR A 733 -13.57 -12.48 -12.21
C THR A 733 -13.30 -13.14 -10.87
N GLY A 734 -12.07 -13.54 -10.62
CA GLY A 734 -11.59 -13.89 -9.30
C GLY A 734 -10.14 -13.44 -9.15
N THR A 735 -9.53 -13.76 -8.02
CA THR A 735 -8.13 -13.42 -7.74
C THR A 735 -7.24 -14.63 -8.02
N LEU A 736 -6.22 -14.46 -8.86
CA LEU A 736 -5.20 -15.46 -9.12
C LEU A 736 -3.91 -15.07 -8.39
N GLN A 737 -3.54 -15.83 -7.36
CA GLN A 737 -2.31 -15.60 -6.59
C GLN A 737 -1.16 -16.38 -7.21
N PHE A 738 0.00 -15.74 -7.34
CA PHE A 738 1.23 -16.37 -7.80
C PHE A 738 2.13 -16.65 -6.60
N THR A 739 2.62 -17.88 -6.53
CA THR A 739 3.46 -18.35 -5.44
C THR A 739 4.69 -19.07 -5.97
N ALA A 740 5.78 -19.06 -5.20
CA ALA A 740 7.00 -19.82 -5.49
C ALA A 740 7.40 -20.73 -4.34
N ASN A 741 8.09 -21.83 -4.69
CA ASN A 741 8.55 -22.85 -3.75
C ASN A 741 9.86 -23.52 -4.23
N GLY A 742 10.82 -23.72 -3.33
CA GLY A 742 12.08 -24.43 -3.61
C GLY A 742 12.03 -25.93 -3.34
N GLU A 743 10.84 -26.50 -3.14
CA GLU A 743 10.61 -27.81 -2.52
C GLU A 743 11.06 -27.89 -1.04
N ASP A 744 10.50 -28.86 -0.32
CA ASP A 744 10.73 -29.09 1.11
C ASP A 744 12.22 -29.15 1.47
N PHE A 745 13.06 -29.65 0.56
CA PHE A 745 14.48 -29.86 0.84
C PHE A 745 15.35 -28.62 0.72
N VAL A 746 14.90 -27.53 0.09
CA VAL A 746 15.65 -26.27 0.14
C VAL A 746 15.67 -25.75 1.58
N ARG A 747 14.55 -25.85 2.29
CA ARG A 747 14.43 -25.42 3.70
C ARG A 747 14.96 -26.46 4.70
N GLN A 748 14.80 -27.75 4.42
CA GLN A 748 15.29 -28.83 5.30
C GLN A 748 16.78 -29.17 5.10
N GLY A 749 17.35 -28.78 3.96
CA GLY A 749 18.58 -29.35 3.43
C GLY A 749 18.40 -30.79 2.93
N PHE A 750 19.36 -31.29 2.16
CA PHE A 750 19.33 -32.66 1.64
C PHE A 750 20.71 -33.27 1.45
N THR A 751 20.76 -34.52 0.99
CA THR A 751 22.00 -35.21 0.64
C THR A 751 22.08 -35.36 -0.87
N SER A 752 23.09 -34.76 -1.49
CA SER A 752 23.37 -34.88 -2.92
C SER A 752 23.73 -36.32 -3.33
N LYS A 753 23.71 -36.61 -4.65
CA LYS A 753 24.09 -37.94 -5.19
C LYS A 753 25.52 -38.39 -4.87
N ASP A 754 26.38 -37.44 -4.53
CA ASP A 754 27.78 -37.63 -4.13
C ASP A 754 28.02 -37.47 -2.62
N PHE A 755 26.93 -37.56 -1.84
CA PHE A 755 26.90 -37.64 -0.39
C PHE A 755 27.37 -36.37 0.33
N TRP A 756 27.15 -35.19 -0.27
CA TRP A 756 27.25 -33.92 0.42
C TRP A 756 25.90 -33.58 1.06
N HIS A 757 25.91 -33.26 2.35
CA HIS A 757 24.75 -32.69 3.01
C HIS A 757 24.77 -31.18 2.77
N ILE A 758 23.76 -30.67 2.08
CA ILE A 758 23.66 -29.27 1.64
C ILE A 758 22.53 -28.62 2.41
N THR A 759 22.79 -27.43 2.97
CA THR A 759 21.81 -26.51 3.54
C THR A 759 21.97 -25.16 2.85
N PHE A 760 20.87 -24.46 2.61
CA PHE A 760 20.89 -23.11 2.06
C PHE A 760 20.64 -22.10 3.17
N ASP A 761 21.47 -21.07 3.22
CA ASP A 761 21.25 -19.89 4.05
C ASP A 761 20.37 -18.88 3.29
N GLN A 762 20.59 -18.78 1.97
CA GLN A 762 19.75 -18.02 1.03
C GLN A 762 19.70 -18.74 -0.32
N LEU A 763 18.54 -18.71 -0.96
CA LEU A 763 18.35 -19.23 -2.30
C LEU A 763 17.53 -18.26 -3.13
N LEU A 764 18.20 -17.25 -3.66
CA LEU A 764 17.57 -16.12 -4.33
C LEU A 764 17.37 -16.43 -5.82
N VAL A 765 16.16 -16.22 -6.34
CA VAL A 765 15.84 -16.30 -7.77
C VAL A 765 15.14 -15.02 -8.21
N ASN A 766 15.50 -14.49 -9.38
CA ASN A 766 14.80 -13.35 -9.96
C ASN A 766 13.88 -13.82 -11.10
N LEU A 767 12.58 -13.60 -10.95
CA LEU A 767 11.54 -14.03 -11.88
C LEU A 767 10.96 -12.83 -12.62
N ALA A 768 10.77 -12.91 -13.93
CA ALA A 768 10.11 -11.91 -14.75
C ALA A 768 9.13 -12.56 -15.72
N ASP A 769 8.30 -11.75 -16.39
CA ASP A 769 7.36 -12.20 -17.43
C ASP A 769 6.45 -13.36 -16.98
N ILE A 770 6.08 -13.39 -15.68
CA ILE A 770 5.25 -14.44 -15.09
C ILE A 770 3.86 -14.36 -15.72
N THR A 771 3.46 -15.38 -16.48
CA THR A 771 2.21 -15.39 -17.25
C THR A 771 1.42 -16.68 -17.04
N ALA A 772 0.18 -16.59 -16.60
CA ALA A 772 -0.74 -17.71 -16.51
C ALA A 772 -1.69 -17.78 -17.72
N TYR A 773 -1.98 -18.99 -18.19
CA TYR A 773 -2.74 -19.23 -19.41
C TYR A 773 -3.95 -20.13 -19.19
N GLN A 774 -5.11 -19.75 -19.73
CA GLN A 774 -6.25 -20.64 -19.96
C GLN A 774 -6.14 -21.24 -21.36
N THR A 775 -5.85 -22.54 -21.45
CA THR A 775 -5.72 -23.26 -22.74
C THR A 775 -6.77 -24.36 -22.89
N ASN A 776 -7.22 -24.59 -24.12
CA ASN A 776 -8.17 -25.65 -24.45
C ASN A 776 -7.85 -26.30 -25.82
N PRO A 777 -7.29 -27.53 -25.84
CA PRO A 777 -7.03 -28.43 -24.72
C PRO A 777 -5.94 -27.91 -23.76
N PRO A 778 -5.79 -28.49 -22.54
CA PRO A 778 -4.69 -28.17 -21.64
C PRO A 778 -3.33 -28.27 -22.35
N TYR A 779 -2.46 -27.30 -22.06
CA TYR A 779 -1.11 -27.20 -22.62
C TYR A 779 -0.27 -28.45 -22.31
N ASP A 780 0.41 -28.94 -23.33
CA ASP A 780 1.34 -30.07 -23.27
C ASP A 780 2.77 -29.55 -23.47
N SER A 781 3.51 -29.42 -22.37
CA SER A 781 4.88 -28.89 -22.39
C SER A 781 5.84 -29.78 -23.20
N ASP A 782 5.54 -31.05 -23.45
CA ASP A 782 6.38 -31.90 -24.31
C ASP A 782 6.38 -31.46 -25.79
N THR A 783 5.46 -30.58 -26.20
CA THR A 783 5.36 -30.11 -27.59
C THR A 783 6.45 -29.11 -27.97
N GLY A 784 6.94 -28.34 -27.00
CA GLY A 784 7.93 -27.28 -27.20
C GLY A 784 7.43 -26.03 -27.92
N ASP A 785 6.12 -25.83 -28.00
CA ASP A 785 5.50 -24.61 -28.53
C ASP A 785 5.04 -23.69 -27.38
N ILE A 786 4.89 -22.39 -27.63
CA ILE A 786 4.27 -21.45 -26.69
C ILE A 786 2.78 -21.82 -26.52
N PRO A 787 2.17 -21.70 -25.32
CA PRO A 787 0.75 -21.98 -25.11
C PRO A 787 -0.17 -21.23 -26.08
N ASP A 788 -1.04 -21.95 -26.80
CA ASP A 788 -2.14 -21.37 -27.59
C ASP A 788 -3.33 -21.12 -26.65
N ALA A 789 -3.36 -19.94 -26.04
CA ALA A 789 -4.26 -19.59 -24.96
C ALA A 789 -5.48 -18.78 -25.42
N GLU A 790 -6.64 -19.07 -24.82
CA GLU A 790 -7.84 -18.24 -24.95
C GLU A 790 -7.72 -16.98 -24.07
N VAL A 791 -7.06 -17.12 -22.91
CA VAL A 791 -6.77 -16.03 -21.95
C VAL A 791 -5.34 -16.20 -21.43
N ALA A 792 -4.60 -15.11 -21.34
CA ALA A 792 -3.26 -15.00 -20.80
C ALA A 792 -3.19 -13.77 -19.88
N VAL A 793 -2.74 -13.94 -18.65
CA VAL A 793 -2.63 -12.85 -17.66
C VAL A 793 -1.21 -12.84 -17.11
N SER A 794 -0.59 -11.66 -17.03
CA SER A 794 0.82 -11.53 -16.67
C SER A 794 1.00 -10.60 -15.50
N LEU A 795 1.90 -10.97 -14.58
CA LEU A 795 2.38 -10.05 -13.55
C LEU A 795 3.32 -9.01 -14.19
N PRO A 796 3.21 -7.72 -13.83
CA PRO A 796 4.16 -6.71 -14.27
C PRO A 796 5.51 -6.86 -13.55
N GLY A 797 6.61 -6.47 -14.18
CA GLY A 797 7.93 -6.35 -13.53
C GLY A 797 8.69 -7.66 -13.29
N SER A 798 9.66 -7.60 -12.36
CA SER A 798 10.50 -8.71 -11.93
C SER A 798 10.54 -8.83 -10.41
N TYR A 799 10.73 -10.05 -9.90
CA TYR A 799 10.57 -10.42 -8.50
C TYR A 799 11.78 -11.23 -8.02
N VAL A 800 12.55 -10.68 -7.08
CA VAL A 800 13.62 -11.42 -6.38
C VAL A 800 13.04 -12.15 -5.17
N ILE A 801 13.12 -13.47 -5.17
CA ILE A 801 12.48 -14.34 -4.18
C ILE A 801 13.52 -15.22 -3.50
N ASP A 802 13.51 -15.27 -2.17
CA ASP A 802 14.33 -16.22 -1.40
C ASP A 802 13.57 -17.51 -1.12
N LEU A 803 13.87 -18.55 -1.90
CA LEU A 803 13.27 -19.88 -1.77
C LEU A 803 13.66 -20.59 -0.46
N ALA A 804 14.71 -20.14 0.23
CA ALA A 804 15.12 -20.67 1.53
C ALA A 804 14.42 -19.98 2.71
N LYS A 805 13.59 -18.96 2.47
CA LYS A 805 12.89 -18.24 3.53
C LYS A 805 11.85 -19.13 4.23
N GLY A 806 11.94 -19.18 5.55
CA GLY A 806 11.05 -19.95 6.43
C GLY A 806 11.55 -21.36 6.73
N ASP A 807 10.81 -22.08 7.58
CA ASP A 807 11.11 -23.47 7.93
C ASP A 807 10.39 -24.47 7.00
N GLU A 808 10.53 -25.77 7.27
CA GLU A 808 9.89 -26.85 6.50
C GLU A 808 8.35 -26.77 6.45
N ASN A 809 7.72 -25.99 7.32
CA ASN A 809 6.27 -25.81 7.40
C ASN A 809 5.83 -24.40 6.96
N ALA A 810 6.76 -23.53 6.59
CA ALA A 810 6.41 -22.18 6.17
C ALA A 810 5.53 -22.21 4.92
N ALA A 811 4.63 -21.23 4.81
CA ALA A 811 3.76 -21.08 3.65
C ALA A 811 4.57 -20.96 2.35
N LEU A 812 3.87 -21.18 1.22
CA LEU A 812 4.41 -20.85 -0.09
C LEU A 812 4.77 -19.37 -0.13
N ILE A 813 5.81 -19.03 -0.89
CA ILE A 813 6.26 -17.64 -0.96
C ILE A 813 5.32 -16.90 -1.91
N PHE A 814 4.50 -16.01 -1.36
CA PHE A 814 3.63 -15.13 -2.14
C PHE A 814 4.47 -14.16 -2.97
N ILE A 815 4.13 -14.03 -4.25
CA ILE A 815 4.79 -13.11 -5.18
C ILE A 815 3.90 -11.90 -5.38
N ASP A 816 2.71 -12.12 -5.96
CA ASP A 816 1.71 -11.10 -6.23
C ASP A 816 0.38 -11.77 -6.62
N ASP A 817 -0.70 -11.00 -6.79
CA ASP A 817 -1.97 -11.48 -7.31
C ASP A 817 -2.59 -10.58 -8.39
N LEU A 818 -3.54 -11.14 -9.14
CA LEU A 818 -4.25 -10.44 -10.21
C LEU A 818 -5.75 -10.71 -10.13
N ILE A 819 -6.55 -9.68 -10.41
CA ILE A 819 -7.96 -9.88 -10.77
C ILE A 819 -8.03 -10.38 -12.21
N VAL A 820 -8.51 -11.60 -12.39
CA VAL A 820 -8.51 -12.28 -13.68
C VAL A 820 -9.88 -12.87 -13.99
N PRO A 821 -10.21 -13.11 -15.28
CA PRO A 821 -11.36 -13.91 -15.66
C PRO A 821 -11.42 -15.23 -14.89
N ALA A 822 -12.57 -15.55 -14.28
CA ALA A 822 -12.81 -16.86 -13.70
C ALA A 822 -12.63 -17.94 -14.78
N GLY A 823 -12.03 -19.07 -14.40
CA GLY A 823 -11.66 -20.10 -15.36
C GLY A 823 -10.53 -20.98 -14.88
N GLN A 824 -10.04 -21.84 -15.78
CA GLN A 824 -8.94 -22.75 -15.48
C GLN A 824 -7.65 -22.28 -16.17
N TYR A 825 -6.75 -21.72 -15.37
CA TYR A 825 -5.37 -21.43 -15.74
C TYR A 825 -4.56 -22.73 -15.62
N ASN A 826 -4.32 -23.39 -16.74
CA ASN A 826 -3.71 -24.72 -16.81
C ASN A 826 -2.33 -24.71 -17.47
N ALA A 827 -1.76 -23.53 -17.68
CA ALA A 827 -0.36 -23.34 -18.05
C ALA A 827 0.20 -22.09 -17.35
N LEU A 828 1.50 -22.09 -17.15
CA LEU A 828 2.24 -21.00 -16.51
C LEU A 828 3.58 -20.86 -17.22
N SER A 829 4.03 -19.62 -17.49
CA SER A 829 5.38 -19.34 -17.94
C SER A 829 6.04 -18.27 -17.09
N TRP A 830 7.37 -18.28 -17.04
CA TRP A 830 8.16 -17.24 -16.41
C TRP A 830 9.61 -17.30 -16.91
N ASN A 831 10.29 -16.18 -16.77
CA ASN A 831 11.70 -16.03 -17.08
C ASN A 831 12.51 -15.91 -15.79
N MET A 832 13.56 -16.70 -15.66
CA MET A 832 14.64 -16.44 -14.71
C MET A 832 15.62 -15.50 -15.41
N VAL A 833 15.70 -14.24 -15.01
CA VAL A 833 16.55 -13.22 -15.68
C VAL A 833 17.49 -12.56 -14.68
N PRO A 834 18.69 -12.12 -15.11
CA PRO A 834 19.55 -11.31 -14.25
C PRO A 834 18.78 -10.17 -13.59
N ALA A 835 18.82 -10.12 -12.25
CA ALA A 835 18.26 -8.99 -11.54
C ALA A 835 19.00 -7.72 -11.95
N GLU A 836 18.26 -6.63 -12.15
CA GLU A 836 18.86 -5.35 -12.48
C GLU A 836 19.57 -4.75 -11.26
N GLU A 837 19.11 -5.13 -10.05
CA GLU A 837 19.53 -4.55 -8.78
C GLU A 837 19.59 -5.55 -7.59
N GLY A 838 19.84 -5.04 -6.38
CA GLY A 838 19.99 -5.82 -5.15
C GLY A 838 21.25 -6.70 -5.05
N ASP A 839 21.29 -7.58 -4.06
CA ASP A 839 22.39 -8.56 -3.87
C ASP A 839 22.52 -9.51 -5.08
N MET A 840 21.45 -9.63 -5.87
CA MET A 840 21.40 -10.40 -7.11
C MET A 840 21.77 -9.62 -8.37
N ALA A 841 22.13 -8.34 -8.29
CA ALA A 841 22.40 -7.52 -9.48
C ALA A 841 23.37 -8.21 -10.46
N GLY A 842 22.90 -8.43 -11.70
CA GLY A 842 23.60 -9.15 -12.76
C GLY A 842 23.47 -10.68 -12.72
N TYR A 843 22.63 -11.24 -11.83
CA TYR A 843 22.44 -12.67 -11.65
C TYR A 843 20.95 -13.05 -11.60
N SER A 844 20.56 -14.16 -12.23
CA SER A 844 19.21 -14.74 -12.26
C SER A 844 18.95 -15.76 -11.13
N LEU A 845 20.02 -16.31 -10.55
CA LEU A 845 19.98 -17.25 -9.44
C LEU A 845 21.21 -17.07 -8.55
N MET A 846 21.03 -17.00 -7.23
CA MET A 846 22.11 -17.01 -6.25
C MET A 846 21.86 -18.05 -5.17
N MET A 847 22.80 -18.98 -5.01
CA MET A 847 22.75 -20.00 -3.96
C MET A 847 23.82 -19.71 -2.91
N VAL A 848 23.41 -19.46 -1.67
CA VAL A 848 24.31 -19.28 -0.52
C VAL A 848 24.02 -20.38 0.48
N GLY A 849 25.05 -21.08 0.95
CA GLY A 849 24.82 -22.15 1.90
C GLY A 849 26.06 -22.89 2.38
N THR A 850 25.83 -24.03 3.01
CA THR A 850 26.89 -24.89 3.56
C THR A 850 26.75 -26.32 3.02
N ALA A 851 27.86 -26.90 2.56
CA ALA A 851 27.93 -28.29 2.14
C ALA A 851 28.93 -29.10 2.98
N ILE A 852 28.49 -30.24 3.51
CA ILE A 852 29.27 -31.08 4.41
C ILE A 852 29.41 -32.50 3.86
N ASN A 853 30.64 -32.99 3.73
CA ASN A 853 30.92 -34.38 3.38
C ASN A 853 32.07 -34.94 4.23
N ASN A 854 31.76 -35.92 5.08
CA ASN A 854 32.69 -36.55 6.03
C ASN A 854 33.39 -35.57 6.98
N PHE A 855 34.49 -34.96 6.56
CA PHE A 855 35.34 -34.03 7.33
C PHE A 855 35.60 -32.72 6.61
N GLN A 856 34.93 -32.49 5.47
CA GLN A 856 35.05 -31.27 4.71
C GLN A 856 33.72 -30.50 4.81
N THR A 857 33.83 -29.24 5.19
CA THR A 857 32.75 -28.27 5.20
C THR A 857 33.14 -27.16 4.23
N ILE A 858 32.23 -26.79 3.33
CA ILE A 858 32.42 -25.71 2.37
C ILE A 858 31.24 -24.77 2.51
N ASN A 859 31.50 -23.53 2.90
CA ASN A 859 30.53 -22.45 2.77
C ASN A 859 30.60 -21.97 1.32
N PHE A 860 29.48 -21.96 0.60
CA PHE A 860 29.47 -21.66 -0.83
C PHE A 860 28.55 -20.50 -1.17
N THR A 861 28.94 -19.77 -2.21
CA THR A 861 28.12 -18.82 -2.95
C THR A 861 28.28 -19.14 -4.44
N ILE A 862 27.20 -19.52 -5.10
CA ILE A 862 27.18 -19.85 -6.54
C ILE A 862 26.25 -18.86 -7.24
N LYS A 863 26.75 -18.19 -8.29
CA LYS A 863 26.03 -17.11 -8.98
C LYS A 863 25.77 -17.43 -10.46
N ILE A 864 24.48 -17.45 -10.77
CA ILE A 864 23.71 -17.57 -12.03
C ILE A 864 23.62 -16.32 -12.92
N ASP A 865 24.32 -16.08 -14.03
CA ASP A 865 24.10 -14.87 -14.87
C ASP A 865 23.36 -15.11 -16.21
N ASP A 866 23.03 -16.37 -16.52
CA ASP A 866 22.25 -16.74 -17.70
C ASP A 866 20.74 -16.55 -17.46
N SER A 867 19.97 -16.31 -18.53
CA SER A 867 18.52 -16.28 -18.49
C SER A 867 17.90 -17.62 -18.91
N TYR A 868 16.78 -18.00 -18.30
CA TYR A 868 16.04 -19.23 -18.63
C TYR A 868 14.55 -18.95 -18.74
N GLU A 869 13.94 -19.34 -19.85
CA GLU A 869 12.50 -19.24 -20.08
C GLU A 869 11.83 -20.59 -19.80
N ASN A 870 10.78 -20.60 -18.99
CA ASN A 870 10.06 -21.80 -18.58
C ASN A 870 8.61 -21.73 -19.07
N PHE A 871 8.12 -22.77 -19.74
CA PHE A 871 6.73 -22.94 -20.14
C PHE A 871 6.17 -24.26 -19.60
N CYS A 872 5.26 -24.17 -18.64
CA CYS A 872 4.81 -25.30 -17.86
C CYS A 872 3.34 -25.61 -18.14
N GLY A 873 3.02 -26.90 -18.15
CA GLY A 873 1.64 -27.39 -18.26
C GLY A 873 0.87 -27.28 -16.95
N GLU A 874 -0.21 -28.06 -16.88
CA GLU A 874 -1.08 -28.10 -15.70
C GLU A 874 -0.30 -28.53 -14.46
N PHE A 875 -0.57 -27.86 -13.33
CA PHE A 875 0.03 -28.21 -12.05
C PHE A 875 -0.17 -29.70 -11.73
N VAL A 876 0.93 -30.41 -11.45
CA VAL A 876 0.92 -31.82 -11.10
C VAL A 876 1.17 -31.97 -9.60
N GLY A 877 0.11 -32.22 -8.83
CA GLY A 877 0.21 -32.47 -7.39
C GLY A 877 -1.05 -33.12 -6.82
N ASP A 878 -1.13 -33.19 -5.49
CA ASP A 878 -2.29 -33.75 -4.78
C ASP A 878 -3.54 -32.87 -4.90
N GLU A 879 -3.35 -31.57 -5.13
CA GLU A 879 -4.41 -30.58 -5.33
C GLU A 879 -4.31 -29.96 -6.73
N ARG A 880 -5.47 -29.56 -7.27
CA ARG A 880 -5.54 -28.92 -8.59
C ARG A 880 -5.52 -27.41 -8.40
N LYS A 881 -4.51 -26.76 -8.95
CA LYS A 881 -4.29 -25.31 -8.88
C LYS A 881 -4.80 -24.58 -10.14
N GLY A 882 -4.88 -23.25 -10.07
CA GLY A 882 -5.28 -22.39 -11.19
C GLY A 882 -6.77 -22.40 -11.57
N ILE A 883 -7.67 -22.96 -10.76
CA ILE A 883 -9.12 -22.88 -11.01
C ILE A 883 -9.67 -21.68 -10.25
N VAL A 884 -9.74 -20.53 -10.92
CA VAL A 884 -10.25 -19.28 -10.36
C VAL A 884 -11.78 -19.31 -10.36
N PRO A 885 -12.43 -19.35 -9.19
CA PRO A 885 -13.88 -19.24 -9.11
C PRO A 885 -14.32 -17.78 -9.20
N ALA A 886 -15.58 -17.55 -9.53
CA ALA A 886 -16.23 -16.25 -9.45
C ALA A 886 -16.08 -15.65 -8.05
N ASN A 887 -15.55 -14.44 -7.97
CA ASN A 887 -15.29 -13.67 -6.75
C ASN A 887 -14.52 -14.48 -5.68
N GLY A 888 -13.69 -15.42 -6.10
CA GLY A 888 -12.86 -16.18 -5.18
C GLY A 888 -11.42 -16.26 -5.65
N THR A 889 -10.60 -16.88 -4.82
CA THR A 889 -9.15 -16.89 -4.98
C THR A 889 -8.69 -18.28 -5.42
N ALA A 890 -7.68 -18.32 -6.29
CA ALA A 890 -6.96 -19.54 -6.61
C ALA A 890 -5.46 -19.28 -6.75
N ASP A 891 -4.66 -20.28 -6.44
CA ASP A 891 -3.20 -20.17 -6.53
C ASP A 891 -2.68 -20.72 -7.85
N GLN A 892 -1.57 -20.16 -8.31
CA GLN A 892 -0.62 -20.79 -9.22
C GLN A 892 0.74 -20.86 -8.57
N GLU A 893 1.39 -22.01 -8.68
CA GLU A 893 2.65 -22.30 -8.01
C GLU A 893 3.76 -22.56 -9.03
N MET A 894 4.87 -21.86 -8.85
CA MET A 894 6.17 -22.14 -9.44
C MET A 894 7.00 -22.92 -8.44
N THR A 895 7.58 -24.03 -8.90
CA THR A 895 8.39 -24.94 -8.09
C THR A 895 9.76 -25.04 -8.71
N PHE A 896 10.81 -25.06 -7.87
CA PHE A 896 12.19 -25.10 -8.32
C PHE A 896 12.93 -26.32 -7.77
N HIS A 897 13.27 -27.26 -8.65
CA HIS A 897 13.82 -28.57 -8.27
C HIS A 897 15.36 -28.56 -8.34
N PHE A 898 16.02 -28.33 -7.19
CA PHE A 898 17.49 -28.23 -7.14
C PHE A 898 18.21 -29.57 -7.14
N ASP A 899 17.49 -30.66 -6.95
CA ASP A 899 17.99 -32.02 -7.14
C ASP A 899 18.41 -32.28 -8.61
N HIS A 900 17.94 -31.48 -9.58
CA HIS A 900 18.46 -31.50 -10.95
C HIS A 900 19.94 -31.08 -11.00
N ILE A 901 20.41 -30.19 -10.12
CA ILE A 901 21.82 -29.80 -10.03
C ILE A 901 22.59 -30.80 -9.15
N PHE A 902 22.05 -31.13 -7.98
CA PHE A 902 22.83 -31.83 -6.95
C PHE A 902 22.59 -33.35 -6.92
N GLY A 903 21.53 -33.83 -7.55
CA GLY A 903 21.00 -35.19 -7.47
C GLY A 903 20.50 -35.55 -6.06
N ASP A 904 19.90 -36.73 -5.93
CA ASP A 904 19.42 -37.25 -4.64
C ASP A 904 20.23 -38.50 -4.21
N GLY A 905 20.91 -38.39 -3.06
CA GLY A 905 21.67 -39.46 -2.44
C GLY A 905 20.83 -40.67 -2.00
N ASN A 906 19.51 -40.54 -1.92
CA ASN A 906 18.58 -41.62 -1.62
C ASN A 906 18.20 -42.45 -2.85
N LEU A 907 18.35 -41.89 -4.06
CA LEU A 907 18.06 -42.57 -5.30
C LEU A 907 19.24 -43.45 -5.78
N PRO A 908 18.97 -44.50 -6.56
CA PRO A 908 20.02 -45.29 -7.21
C PRO A 908 20.95 -44.42 -8.07
N LYS A 909 22.22 -44.81 -8.19
CA LYS A 909 23.19 -44.08 -9.04
C LYS A 909 22.88 -44.13 -10.53
N ASP A 910 22.08 -45.11 -10.95
CA ASP A 910 21.60 -45.30 -12.32
C ASP A 910 20.20 -44.74 -12.55
N ASP A 911 19.65 -44.01 -11.57
CA ASP A 911 18.44 -43.22 -11.74
C ASP A 911 18.69 -42.06 -12.71
N GLY A 912 17.68 -41.68 -13.51
CA GLY A 912 17.81 -40.62 -14.52
C GLY A 912 18.27 -39.31 -13.90
N LEU A 913 17.66 -38.91 -12.79
CA LEU A 913 18.02 -37.70 -12.05
C LEU A 913 19.50 -37.70 -11.67
N ASN A 914 19.98 -38.78 -11.06
CA ASN A 914 21.38 -38.88 -10.60
C ASN A 914 22.39 -39.00 -11.75
N VAL A 915 21.97 -39.57 -12.88
CA VAL A 915 22.78 -39.67 -14.09
C VAL A 915 22.93 -38.29 -14.74
N ASP A 916 21.88 -37.48 -14.74
CA ASP A 916 21.82 -36.19 -15.45
C ASP A 916 22.20 -34.99 -14.57
N ALA A 917 22.16 -35.12 -13.24
CA ALA A 917 22.67 -34.10 -12.32
C ALA A 917 24.21 -34.05 -12.27
N PRO A 918 24.88 -32.89 -12.22
CA PRO A 918 26.32 -32.79 -12.01
C PRO A 918 26.76 -33.26 -10.60
N GLY A 919 26.01 -32.91 -9.55
CA GLY A 919 26.34 -33.18 -8.14
C GLY A 919 27.18 -32.08 -7.50
N PHE A 920 27.35 -32.09 -6.17
CA PHE A 920 28.13 -31.06 -5.48
C PHE A 920 29.65 -31.21 -5.65
N ILE A 921 30.13 -32.39 -6.07
CA ILE A 921 31.55 -32.70 -6.20
C ILE A 921 32.26 -31.75 -7.16
N ILE A 922 31.60 -31.28 -8.23
CA ILE A 922 32.19 -30.38 -9.21
C ILE A 922 32.57 -29.02 -8.59
N PHE A 923 31.76 -28.53 -7.66
CA PHE A 923 32.02 -27.30 -6.91
C PHE A 923 33.10 -27.52 -5.85
N SER A 924 33.04 -28.65 -5.13
CA SER A 924 34.02 -28.96 -4.08
C SER A 924 35.47 -29.03 -4.58
N MET A 925 35.67 -29.41 -5.86
CA MET A 925 37.00 -29.45 -6.49
C MET A 925 37.58 -28.06 -6.77
N LEU A 926 36.73 -27.03 -6.83
CA LEU A 926 37.12 -25.64 -7.05
C LEU A 926 37.37 -24.89 -5.74
N SER A 927 36.90 -25.42 -4.61
CA SER A 927 37.18 -24.86 -3.29
C SER A 927 38.64 -25.05 -2.89
N HIS A 928 39.38 -23.96 -2.77
CA HIS A 928 40.77 -23.95 -2.30
C HIS A 928 40.87 -23.69 -0.78
N THR A 929 39.72 -23.36 -0.15
CA THR A 929 39.54 -22.95 1.24
C THR A 929 38.26 -23.59 1.81
N ASP A 930 37.93 -23.27 3.06
CA ASP A 930 36.64 -23.66 3.69
C ASP A 930 35.46 -22.81 3.16
N SER A 931 35.72 -21.92 2.20
CA SER A 931 34.73 -21.09 1.50
C SER A 931 34.98 -21.07 -0.01
N MET A 932 33.92 -20.96 -0.81
CA MET A 932 33.93 -20.84 -2.27
C MET A 932 32.92 -19.78 -2.72
N GLU A 933 33.34 -18.84 -3.57
CA GLU A 933 32.45 -17.96 -4.31
C GLU A 933 32.78 -18.09 -5.80
N ILE A 934 31.77 -18.39 -6.64
CA ILE A 934 31.99 -18.61 -8.06
C ILE A 934 30.76 -18.22 -8.90
N ASP A 935 31.00 -17.62 -10.06
CA ASP A 935 29.97 -17.33 -11.08
C ASP A 935 30.02 -18.33 -12.25
N LEU A 936 28.96 -18.38 -13.06
CA LEU A 936 28.88 -19.28 -14.21
C LEU A 936 30.03 -19.06 -15.22
N SER A 937 30.39 -17.80 -15.46
CA SER A 937 31.51 -17.43 -16.33
C SER A 937 32.83 -18.09 -15.88
N SER A 938 33.09 -18.12 -14.57
CA SER A 938 34.26 -18.72 -13.94
C SER A 938 34.18 -20.24 -13.93
N LEU A 939 32.98 -20.81 -13.77
CA LEU A 939 32.72 -22.25 -13.90
C LEU A 939 33.07 -22.75 -15.31
N SER A 940 32.72 -21.99 -16.37
CA SER A 940 33.03 -22.34 -17.77
C SER A 940 34.53 -22.48 -18.04
N LEU A 941 35.35 -21.72 -17.31
CA LEU A 941 36.82 -21.74 -17.42
C LEU A 941 37.46 -22.83 -16.55
N SER A 942 36.76 -23.26 -15.50
CA SER A 942 37.32 -24.09 -14.44
C SER A 942 36.89 -25.56 -14.52
N LEU A 943 35.70 -25.83 -15.07
CA LEU A 943 35.15 -27.16 -15.22
C LEU A 943 35.55 -27.81 -16.55
N PRO A 944 35.63 -29.16 -16.61
CA PRO A 944 35.61 -29.86 -17.89
C PRO A 944 34.38 -29.46 -18.71
N PRO A 945 34.49 -29.26 -20.04
CA PRO A 945 33.36 -28.84 -20.86
C PRO A 945 32.12 -29.73 -20.76
N GLU A 946 32.31 -31.03 -20.51
CA GLU A 946 31.20 -31.98 -20.32
C GLU A 946 30.43 -31.76 -19.00
N GLU A 947 31.12 -31.40 -17.92
CA GLU A 947 30.49 -31.10 -16.62
C GLU A 947 29.86 -29.71 -16.61
N TYR A 948 30.50 -28.73 -17.28
CA TYR A 948 29.91 -27.40 -17.46
C TYR A 948 28.61 -27.49 -18.28
N GLN A 949 28.64 -28.20 -19.41
CA GLN A 949 27.43 -28.38 -20.22
C GLN A 949 26.33 -29.06 -19.42
N LYS A 950 26.67 -30.09 -18.64
CA LYS A 950 25.72 -30.78 -17.77
C LYS A 950 25.08 -29.85 -16.71
N LEU A 951 25.86 -28.93 -16.14
CA LEU A 951 25.34 -27.91 -15.24
C LEU A 951 24.38 -26.95 -15.98
N VAL A 952 24.75 -26.46 -17.16
CA VAL A 952 23.89 -25.60 -18.00
C VAL A 952 22.57 -26.31 -18.36
N ASP A 953 22.66 -27.58 -18.78
CA ASP A 953 21.50 -28.42 -19.10
C ASP A 953 20.62 -28.66 -17.86
N SER A 954 21.20 -28.71 -16.65
CA SER A 954 20.43 -28.86 -15.41
C SER A 954 19.75 -27.55 -14.98
N LEU A 955 20.44 -26.42 -15.15
CA LEU A 955 19.93 -25.08 -14.81
C LEU A 955 18.69 -24.74 -15.63
N SER A 956 18.72 -25.08 -16.92
CA SER A 956 17.56 -24.94 -17.78
C SER A 956 16.42 -25.90 -17.45
N THR A 957 16.49 -26.69 -16.37
CA THR A 957 15.44 -27.64 -16.01
C THR A 957 14.89 -27.46 -14.60
N LEU A 958 15.24 -26.35 -13.94
CA LEU A 958 14.86 -26.13 -12.55
C LEU A 958 13.37 -25.85 -12.37
N GLY A 959 12.75 -25.12 -13.32
CA GLY A 959 11.38 -24.66 -13.19
C GLY A 959 10.34 -25.75 -13.43
N HIS A 960 9.33 -25.82 -12.56
CA HIS A 960 8.22 -26.78 -12.55
C HIS A 960 6.91 -26.16 -12.08
N THR A 961 5.77 -26.78 -12.44
CA THR A 961 4.46 -26.53 -11.81
C THR A 961 4.01 -27.75 -10.99
N GLY A 962 4.32 -27.75 -9.69
CA GLY A 962 4.30 -28.95 -8.86
C GLY A 962 5.39 -29.93 -9.32
N GLU A 963 4.98 -31.14 -9.70
CA GLU A 963 5.82 -32.18 -10.31
C GLU A 963 5.77 -32.15 -11.86
N GLY A 964 5.13 -31.13 -12.44
CA GLY A 964 4.92 -31.01 -13.88
C GLY A 964 6.16 -30.52 -14.60
N HIS A 965 6.57 -31.20 -15.69
CA HIS A 965 7.69 -30.75 -16.51
C HIS A 965 7.37 -29.46 -17.27
N CYS A 966 8.37 -28.61 -17.43
CA CYS A 966 8.31 -27.44 -18.29
C CYS A 966 9.10 -27.67 -19.58
N TYR A 967 8.67 -26.98 -20.63
CA TYR A 967 9.47 -26.74 -21.81
C TYR A 967 10.38 -25.54 -21.55
N TYR A 968 11.56 -25.59 -22.13
CA TYR A 968 12.58 -24.57 -21.96
C TYR A 968 12.93 -23.98 -23.33
N GLY A 969 12.69 -22.68 -23.49
CA GLY A 969 13.06 -21.93 -24.69
C GLY A 969 14.59 -21.74 -24.77
N GLU A 970 15.15 -21.81 -25.99
CA GLU A 970 16.55 -21.41 -26.27
C GLU A 970 16.68 -19.92 -26.60
#